data_AF-A0A9P6PYK5-F1
#
_entry.id   AF-A0A9P6PYK5-F1
#
_cell.length_a   1.000
_cell.length_b   1.000
_cell.length_c   1.000
_cell.angle_alpha   90.00
_cell.angle_beta   90.00
_cell.angle_gamma   90.00
#
_symmetry.space_group_name_H-M   'P 1'
#
loop_
_entity.id
_entity.type
_entity.pdbx_description
1 polymer ?
#
loop_
_entity_poly.entity_id
_entity_poly.type
_entity_poly.pdbx_seq_one_letter_code
_entity_poly.pdbx_strand_id
1 'polypeptide(L)'
;MTSPRKIHWGLSGFGPRHALYIIHQAMVILAHRDRLKAESINFELHYTVFEKRDTPGVGNAFQIDCDAAVNTPVTKLPEFLGITDDPMFIALKAFADLPDTVYPHLKKYRAAILDDLRKRNPAAADLFTEAFEQNGDIKRNVACMTRGKWGHIQKQSIGQALDFIQTNVPEIKIEIKYLHEVVNVDFTNPKKPSLVVRKVGESDTNTKYLPFDFVSFAHGTSLVSPLKPEVALRAYSLTPNHDTLRDYLRRSDVIDTKNSLKRGKKIVCTGLGLSFYDYATLLLAFLPGIESSQDPVKFIRDNAKDYQNLITVISRSVRPPAPPRTALNPNWRGENAIFFSAQDMHALRLQRNVDWLSIAYEFLEAHIARSLSKVPKEVKTRESIAEYMTSYSDDNNKYLAESGVTETDLLRAGFVAFSLGSGIEVDVDAAEKNLIRRARYTRNGRFGLPMFTASGFEISSKDKYNNNANSDFFKLWDEQILFNYASPVPIQNIIATMFTSGIARHMQGNFDQIDISQEPDKVKFVEMTEDGPVEHQFDALLAPKVMRRDRDPVLCATKGLVKEIIAGVPDYGKGGYFKTKEGTPINAFDAGMGGCGAKVINKEGLLRTAGARWDGLTNNHHAASVFATQHAYHTLALAIAVCRDPSGSPIETVASIYRGILPDARLFNQEVNRFKPVWEDLQERLLFLRLAKNLAKDDAARYLEITDKIFDLGTRQSFLEQQKEDNNPYYEEQHERIMAYNPPTLMQYEERFADYTRPQYKDILEKSFLPGVATRQEETRQQDTMGEQTCIVETIAEETVHVERADDSAFESVNVSNNNDIAFETVHMPSNIEREGDGSAFEIEYDRNYAYIF
;
A
#
# COMPACT_ATOMS: atom_id res chain seq x y z
N MET A 1 -34.52 2.22 29.19
CA MET A 1 -33.30 2.34 28.36
C MET A 1 -32.92 3.80 28.30
N THR A 2 -31.66 4.14 28.57
CA THR A 2 -31.12 5.50 28.40
C THR A 2 -31.18 5.88 26.92
N SER A 3 -31.48 7.15 26.62
CA SER A 3 -31.41 7.66 25.25
C SER A 3 -30.01 7.42 24.69
N PRO A 4 -29.85 7.00 23.40
CA PRO A 4 -28.54 6.82 22.81
C PRO A 4 -27.74 8.12 22.89
N ARG A 5 -26.45 8.02 23.25
CA ARG A 5 -25.52 9.14 23.18
C ARG A 5 -25.28 9.49 21.71
N LYS A 6 -25.62 10.71 21.32
CA LYS A 6 -25.35 11.21 19.97
C LYS A 6 -23.90 11.65 19.86
N ILE A 7 -23.21 11.17 18.83
CA ILE A 7 -21.82 11.51 18.53
C ILE A 7 -21.80 12.06 17.10
N HIS A 8 -21.46 13.35 16.95
CA HIS A 8 -21.46 14.03 15.66
C HIS A 8 -20.08 13.91 14.99
N TRP A 9 -20.06 13.36 13.77
CA TRP A 9 -18.84 13.11 13.02
C TRP A 9 -18.87 13.82 11.67
N GLY A 10 -17.96 14.77 11.47
CA GLY A 10 -17.83 15.52 10.21
C GLY A 10 -16.86 14.85 9.24
N LEU A 11 -17.31 14.55 8.02
CA LEU A 11 -16.48 13.93 6.98
C LEU A 11 -16.26 14.91 5.82
N SER A 12 -14.98 15.22 5.54
CA SER A 12 -14.60 16.03 4.37
C SER A 12 -14.28 15.12 3.19
N GLY A 13 -15.09 15.19 2.13
CA GLY A 13 -15.02 14.34 0.95
C GLY A 13 -15.77 13.02 1.09
N PHE A 14 -16.22 12.46 -0.02
CA PHE A 14 -16.97 11.20 -0.10
C PHE A 14 -16.50 10.30 -1.25
N GLY A 15 -15.19 10.20 -1.44
CA GLY A 15 -14.58 9.17 -2.28
C GLY A 15 -14.57 7.78 -1.63
N PRO A 16 -13.87 6.79 -2.23
CA PRO A 16 -13.87 5.40 -1.75
C PRO A 16 -13.50 5.24 -0.27
N ARG A 17 -12.56 6.05 0.25
CA ARG A 17 -12.13 5.97 1.66
C ARG A 17 -13.27 6.21 2.65
N HIS A 18 -14.01 7.31 2.51
CA HIS A 18 -15.11 7.61 3.42
C HIS A 18 -16.37 6.80 3.13
N ALA A 19 -16.65 6.48 1.86
CA ALA A 19 -17.79 5.63 1.53
C ALA A 19 -17.62 4.21 2.11
N LEU A 20 -16.44 3.59 1.91
CA LEU A 20 -16.12 2.30 2.53
C LEU A 20 -16.06 2.41 4.04
N TYR A 21 -15.53 3.51 4.61
CA TYR A 21 -15.49 3.70 6.06
C TYR A 21 -16.88 3.65 6.70
N ILE A 22 -17.89 4.33 6.13
CA ILE A 22 -19.27 4.27 6.66
C ILE A 22 -19.84 2.85 6.58
N ILE A 23 -19.62 2.17 5.45
CA ILE A 23 -20.08 0.79 5.24
C ILE A 23 -19.42 -0.16 6.23
N HIS A 24 -18.10 -0.06 6.38
CA HIS A 24 -17.31 -0.89 7.30
C HIS A 24 -17.65 -0.57 8.75
N GLN A 25 -17.97 0.68 9.09
CA GLN A 25 -18.46 1.04 10.41
C GLN A 25 -19.75 0.31 10.76
N ALA A 26 -20.72 0.28 9.83
CA ALA A 26 -21.96 -0.46 10.03
C ALA A 26 -21.69 -1.95 10.21
N MET A 27 -20.82 -2.55 9.39
CA MET A 27 -20.42 -3.95 9.53
C MET A 27 -19.75 -4.24 10.88
N VAL A 28 -18.86 -3.38 11.34
CA VAL A 28 -18.19 -3.50 12.66
C VAL A 28 -19.20 -3.37 13.80
N ILE A 29 -20.16 -2.44 13.72
CA ILE A 29 -21.21 -2.33 14.73
C ILE A 29 -22.07 -3.59 14.75
N LEU A 30 -22.50 -4.08 13.58
CA LEU A 30 -23.28 -5.33 13.48
C LEU A 30 -22.53 -6.50 14.11
N ALA A 31 -21.23 -6.63 13.83
CA ALA A 31 -20.40 -7.71 14.36
C ALA A 31 -20.19 -7.67 15.88
N HIS A 32 -20.44 -6.52 16.51
CA HIS A 32 -20.30 -6.32 17.96
C HIS A 32 -21.62 -5.92 18.65
N ARG A 33 -22.76 -5.98 17.94
CA ARG A 33 -24.05 -5.43 18.40
C ARG A 33 -24.54 -6.09 19.69
N ASP A 34 -24.43 -7.41 19.79
CA ASP A 34 -24.88 -8.12 21.00
C ASP A 34 -24.01 -7.81 22.22
N ARG A 35 -22.71 -7.63 22.00
CA ARG A 35 -21.79 -7.19 23.06
C ARG A 35 -22.08 -5.77 23.51
N LEU A 36 -22.36 -4.85 22.58
CA LEU A 36 -22.79 -3.48 22.91
C LEU A 36 -24.05 -3.48 23.79
N LYS A 37 -25.05 -4.32 23.45
CA LYS A 37 -26.27 -4.49 24.25
C LYS A 37 -25.98 -5.07 25.63
N ALA A 38 -25.18 -6.14 25.70
CA ALA A 38 -24.84 -6.81 26.96
C ALA A 38 -24.13 -5.86 27.94
N GLU A 39 -23.23 -5.03 27.44
CA GLU A 39 -22.47 -4.06 28.24
C GLU A 39 -23.22 -2.73 28.45
N SER A 40 -24.50 -2.63 28.06
CA SER A 40 -25.32 -1.42 28.16
C SER A 40 -24.70 -0.17 27.52
N ILE A 41 -23.92 -0.36 26.46
CA ILE A 41 -23.32 0.74 25.69
C ILE A 41 -24.29 1.16 24.59
N ASN A 42 -24.79 2.39 24.65
CA ASN A 42 -25.80 2.90 23.74
C ASN A 42 -25.40 4.25 23.12
N PHE A 43 -25.18 4.26 21.80
CA PHE A 43 -24.84 5.47 21.04
C PHE A 43 -25.52 5.50 19.67
N GLU A 44 -25.56 6.68 19.07
CA GLU A 44 -25.98 6.93 17.68
C GLU A 44 -24.88 7.79 17.02
N LEU A 45 -24.21 7.25 16.00
CA LEU A 45 -23.20 7.97 15.21
C LEU A 45 -23.89 8.81 14.13
N HIS A 46 -23.71 10.13 14.18
CA HIS A 46 -24.27 11.07 13.21
C HIS A 46 -23.20 11.53 12.26
N TYR A 47 -23.13 10.91 11.09
CA TYR A 47 -22.21 11.32 10.03
C TYR A 47 -22.80 12.45 9.21
N THR A 48 -22.13 13.60 9.20
CA THR A 48 -22.38 14.67 8.22
C THR A 48 -21.24 14.69 7.21
N VAL A 49 -21.55 14.36 5.96
CA VAL A 49 -20.58 14.27 4.87
C VAL A 49 -20.67 15.50 3.98
N PHE A 50 -19.54 16.12 3.67
CA PHE A 50 -19.45 17.23 2.72
C PHE A 50 -18.75 16.75 1.45
N GLU A 51 -19.50 16.67 0.34
CA GLU A 51 -18.99 16.24 -0.96
C GLU A 51 -19.19 17.36 -1.98
N LYS A 52 -18.09 17.76 -2.64
CA LYS A 52 -18.10 18.83 -3.64
C LYS A 52 -18.79 18.40 -4.93
N ARG A 53 -18.85 17.10 -5.21
CA ARG A 53 -19.54 16.49 -6.35
C ARG A 53 -20.98 16.13 -5.97
N ASP A 54 -21.73 15.71 -6.97
CA ASP A 54 -23.08 15.14 -6.86
C ASP A 54 -23.08 13.60 -6.93
N THR A 55 -21.89 12.99 -6.95
CA THR A 55 -21.69 11.56 -7.17
C THR A 55 -20.98 10.91 -5.99
N PRO A 56 -21.58 9.92 -5.32
CA PRO A 56 -20.95 9.27 -4.17
C PRO A 56 -19.87 8.27 -4.57
N GLY A 57 -18.84 8.14 -3.73
CA GLY A 57 -18.08 6.90 -3.54
C GLY A 57 -17.04 6.53 -4.58
N VAL A 58 -16.96 7.21 -5.72
CA VAL A 58 -16.11 6.79 -6.87
C VAL A 58 -14.75 7.50 -6.95
N GLY A 59 -14.59 8.66 -6.32
CA GLY A 59 -13.32 9.40 -6.28
C GLY A 59 -12.80 9.80 -7.68
N ASN A 60 -11.50 10.11 -7.78
CA ASN A 60 -10.85 10.41 -9.08
C ASN A 60 -10.36 9.17 -9.82
N ALA A 61 -10.05 8.09 -9.10
CA ALA A 61 -9.50 6.88 -9.71
C ALA A 61 -10.57 6.05 -10.45
N PHE A 62 -11.83 6.07 -9.98
CA PHE A 62 -12.92 5.27 -10.53
C PHE A 62 -14.06 6.15 -11.07
N GLN A 63 -13.74 7.31 -11.62
CA GLN A 63 -14.75 8.18 -12.22
C GLN A 63 -15.55 7.39 -13.28
N ILE A 64 -16.88 7.49 -13.19
CA ILE A 64 -17.82 6.66 -13.97
C ILE A 64 -17.69 6.84 -15.49
N ASP A 65 -17.12 7.96 -15.93
CA ASP A 65 -16.87 8.34 -17.31
C ASP A 65 -15.47 7.97 -17.80
N CYS A 66 -14.69 7.18 -17.04
CA CYS A 66 -13.32 6.83 -17.39
C CYS A 66 -13.24 5.53 -18.22
N ASP A 67 -12.73 5.61 -19.45
CA ASP A 67 -12.54 4.48 -20.36
C ASP A 67 -11.14 3.85 -20.27
N ALA A 68 -10.29 4.33 -19.36
CA ALA A 68 -8.97 3.73 -19.15
C ALA A 68 -9.07 2.38 -18.42
N ALA A 69 -8.17 1.46 -18.75
CA ALA A 69 -8.10 0.14 -18.12
C ALA A 69 -7.73 0.21 -16.64
N VAL A 70 -8.24 -0.74 -15.84
CA VAL A 70 -7.81 -0.96 -14.47
C VAL A 70 -6.50 -1.74 -14.50
N ASN A 71 -5.58 -1.38 -13.60
CA ASN A 71 -4.31 -2.10 -13.48
C ASN A 71 -4.34 -3.15 -12.36
N THR A 72 -5.40 -3.26 -11.57
CA THR A 72 -5.46 -4.18 -10.42
C THR A 72 -6.68 -5.10 -10.50
N PRO A 73 -6.64 -6.27 -9.85
CA PRO A 73 -7.85 -7.07 -9.65
C PRO A 73 -8.88 -6.31 -8.80
N VAL A 74 -10.13 -6.79 -8.84
CA VAL A 74 -11.21 -6.24 -8.01
C VAL A 74 -10.88 -6.52 -6.54
N THR A 75 -10.93 -5.47 -5.73
CA THR A 75 -10.56 -5.54 -4.31
C THR A 75 -11.62 -6.28 -3.50
N LYS A 76 -11.22 -7.37 -2.83
CA LYS A 76 -12.05 -8.08 -1.83
C LYS A 76 -12.20 -7.28 -0.54
N LEU A 77 -13.27 -7.54 0.20
CA LEU A 77 -13.35 -7.11 1.59
C LEU A 77 -12.25 -7.77 2.44
N PRO A 78 -11.68 -7.04 3.41
CA PRO A 78 -10.84 -7.66 4.42
C PRO A 78 -11.71 -8.49 5.36
N GLU A 79 -11.06 -9.38 6.10
CA GLU A 79 -11.73 -10.12 7.17
C GLU A 79 -12.11 -9.20 8.34
N PHE A 80 -13.27 -9.46 8.94
CA PHE A 80 -13.79 -8.72 10.09
C PHE A 80 -13.54 -9.46 11.41
N LEU A 81 -13.52 -8.72 12.51
CA LEU A 81 -13.52 -9.22 13.89
C LEU A 81 -14.97 -9.25 14.40
N GLY A 82 -15.26 -10.12 15.37
CA GLY A 82 -16.61 -10.27 15.93
C GLY A 82 -17.46 -11.32 15.22
N ILE A 83 -18.78 -11.21 15.39
CA ILE A 83 -19.78 -12.15 14.88
C ILE A 83 -20.12 -11.76 13.42
N THR A 84 -19.79 -12.60 12.45
CA THR A 84 -19.93 -12.26 11.01
C THR A 84 -21.00 -13.08 10.27
N ASP A 85 -21.66 -13.98 10.99
CA ASP A 85 -22.77 -14.82 10.55
C ASP A 85 -24.15 -14.20 10.85
N ASP A 86 -24.20 -13.02 11.47
CA ASP A 86 -25.43 -12.25 11.64
C ASP A 86 -26.12 -11.98 10.28
N PRO A 87 -27.44 -12.22 10.13
CA PRO A 87 -28.13 -12.04 8.85
C PRO A 87 -28.03 -10.63 8.26
N MET A 88 -28.02 -9.58 9.10
CA MET A 88 -27.85 -8.20 8.61
C MET A 88 -26.40 -7.94 8.18
N PHE A 89 -25.42 -8.51 8.88
CA PHE A 89 -24.02 -8.46 8.46
C PHE A 89 -23.85 -9.12 7.08
N ILE A 90 -24.39 -10.33 6.89
CA ILE A 90 -24.34 -11.06 5.61
C ILE A 90 -25.02 -10.24 4.50
N ALA A 91 -26.20 -9.67 4.78
CA ALA A 91 -26.93 -8.86 3.82
C ALA A 91 -26.13 -7.60 3.40
N LEU A 92 -25.53 -6.88 4.36
CA LEU A 92 -24.71 -5.71 4.06
C LEU A 92 -23.43 -6.10 3.30
N LYS A 93 -22.79 -7.22 3.69
CA LYS A 93 -21.60 -7.77 3.02
C LYS A 93 -21.88 -8.03 1.53
N ALA A 94 -23.06 -8.50 1.17
CA ALA A 94 -23.42 -8.76 -0.23
C ALA A 94 -23.38 -7.51 -1.13
N PHE A 95 -23.59 -6.31 -0.55
CA PHE A 95 -23.41 -5.04 -1.26
C PHE A 95 -21.97 -4.53 -1.19
N ALA A 96 -21.31 -4.72 -0.04
CA ALA A 96 -19.98 -4.20 0.22
C ALA A 96 -18.86 -4.99 -0.50
N ASP A 97 -19.05 -6.30 -0.76
CA ASP A 97 -18.06 -7.14 -1.42
C ASP A 97 -18.12 -6.97 -2.94
N LEU A 98 -17.25 -6.08 -3.42
CA LEU A 98 -17.24 -5.64 -4.81
C LEU A 98 -16.99 -6.77 -5.83
N PRO A 99 -16.10 -7.76 -5.59
CA PRO A 99 -15.97 -8.97 -6.41
C PRO A 99 -17.30 -9.70 -6.67
N ASP A 100 -18.12 -9.85 -5.64
CA ASP A 100 -19.37 -10.61 -5.71
C ASP A 100 -20.48 -9.86 -6.47
N THR A 101 -20.30 -8.56 -6.69
CA THR A 101 -21.18 -7.74 -7.54
C THR A 101 -20.61 -7.57 -8.96
N VAL A 102 -19.30 -7.34 -9.09
CA VAL A 102 -18.62 -7.08 -10.36
C VAL A 102 -18.59 -8.34 -11.23
N TYR A 103 -18.05 -9.46 -10.73
CA TYR A 103 -17.79 -10.62 -11.59
C TYR A 103 -19.06 -11.25 -12.19
N PRO A 104 -20.18 -11.40 -11.45
CA PRO A 104 -21.43 -11.87 -12.05
C PRO A 104 -21.94 -10.94 -13.14
N HIS A 105 -21.83 -9.61 -12.95
CA HIS A 105 -22.20 -8.63 -13.97
C HIS A 105 -21.35 -8.76 -15.22
N LEU A 106 -20.02 -8.91 -15.07
CA LEU A 106 -19.11 -9.10 -16.18
C LEU A 106 -19.39 -10.37 -16.97
N LYS A 107 -19.67 -11.49 -16.29
CA LYS A 107 -20.02 -12.77 -16.91
C LYS A 107 -21.34 -12.67 -17.70
N LYS A 108 -22.35 -12.06 -17.10
CA LYS A 108 -23.69 -11.90 -17.70
C LYS A 108 -23.68 -11.08 -19.00
N TYR A 109 -22.85 -10.03 -19.05
CA TYR A 109 -22.83 -9.08 -20.18
C TYR A 109 -21.54 -9.15 -21.02
N ARG A 110 -20.83 -10.28 -20.99
CA ARG A 110 -19.51 -10.46 -21.60
C ARG A 110 -19.44 -9.96 -23.05
N ALA A 111 -20.32 -10.44 -23.93
CA ALA A 111 -20.26 -10.11 -25.35
C ALA A 111 -20.47 -8.61 -25.61
N ALA A 112 -21.47 -8.01 -24.96
CA ALA A 112 -21.79 -6.58 -25.12
C ALA A 112 -20.66 -5.69 -24.57
N ILE A 113 -20.07 -6.07 -23.43
CA ILE A 113 -18.93 -5.35 -22.85
C ILE A 113 -17.71 -5.44 -23.77
N LEU A 114 -17.40 -6.63 -24.30
CA LEU A 114 -16.25 -6.81 -25.18
C LEU A 114 -16.39 -5.99 -26.49
N ASP A 115 -17.58 -5.96 -27.08
CA ASP A 115 -17.86 -5.16 -28.28
C ASP A 115 -17.69 -3.65 -28.02
N ASP A 116 -18.15 -3.16 -26.86
CA ASP A 116 -17.95 -1.76 -26.45
C ASP A 116 -16.47 -1.44 -26.21
N LEU A 117 -15.75 -2.33 -25.51
CA LEU A 117 -14.32 -2.15 -25.24
C LEU A 117 -13.48 -2.13 -26.51
N ARG A 118 -13.76 -2.98 -27.51
CA ARG A 118 -13.04 -2.96 -28.79
C ARG A 118 -13.12 -1.61 -29.50
N LYS A 119 -14.25 -0.91 -29.34
CA LYS A 119 -14.49 0.41 -29.96
C LYS A 119 -13.87 1.55 -29.16
N ARG A 120 -13.78 1.43 -27.84
CA ARG A 120 -13.35 2.53 -26.95
C ARG A 120 -11.90 2.42 -26.50
N ASN A 121 -11.45 1.20 -26.21
CA ASN A 121 -10.12 0.90 -25.67
C ASN A 121 -9.70 -0.54 -26.01
N PRO A 122 -9.03 -0.76 -27.16
CA PRO A 122 -8.57 -2.07 -27.60
C PRO A 122 -7.71 -2.82 -26.56
N ALA A 123 -6.88 -2.10 -25.79
CA ALA A 123 -6.06 -2.71 -24.74
C ALA A 123 -6.91 -3.23 -23.56
N ALA A 124 -7.98 -2.54 -23.21
CA ALA A 124 -8.94 -3.02 -22.21
C ALA A 124 -9.75 -4.22 -22.72
N ALA A 125 -10.03 -4.29 -24.03
CA ALA A 125 -10.68 -5.44 -24.65
C ALA A 125 -9.80 -6.69 -24.60
N ASP A 126 -8.51 -6.54 -24.86
CA ASP A 126 -7.51 -7.62 -24.76
C ASP A 126 -7.39 -8.12 -23.31
N LEU A 127 -7.21 -7.19 -22.36
CA LEU A 127 -7.23 -7.48 -20.93
C LEU A 127 -8.50 -8.23 -20.49
N PHE A 128 -9.67 -7.79 -20.95
CA PHE A 128 -10.94 -8.42 -20.60
C PHE A 128 -11.04 -9.83 -21.19
N THR A 129 -10.47 -10.06 -22.38
CA THR A 129 -10.46 -11.38 -23.03
C THR A 129 -9.60 -12.37 -22.25
N GLU A 130 -8.38 -11.98 -21.85
CA GLU A 130 -7.46 -12.83 -21.08
C GLU A 130 -7.94 -13.17 -19.65
N ALA A 131 -8.81 -12.32 -19.10
CA ALA A 131 -9.37 -12.52 -17.77
C ALA A 131 -10.36 -13.70 -17.70
N PHE A 132 -10.83 -14.24 -18.83
CA PHE A 132 -11.69 -15.43 -18.85
C PHE A 132 -10.89 -16.72 -19.09
N GLU A 133 -11.24 -17.74 -18.33
CA GLU A 133 -10.82 -19.12 -18.54
C GLU A 133 -11.60 -19.79 -19.68
N GLN A 134 -11.12 -20.94 -20.14
CA GLN A 134 -11.77 -21.72 -21.21
C GLN A 134 -13.19 -22.18 -20.82
N ASN A 135 -13.42 -22.44 -19.53
CA ASN A 135 -14.75 -22.78 -18.97
C ASN A 135 -15.71 -21.57 -18.89
N GLY A 136 -15.25 -20.35 -19.23
CA GLY A 136 -16.02 -19.12 -19.16
C GLY A 136 -16.09 -18.44 -17.78
N ASP A 137 -15.33 -18.91 -16.80
CA ASP A 137 -15.16 -18.25 -15.51
C ASP A 137 -14.10 -17.14 -15.58
N ILE A 138 -14.15 -16.21 -14.61
CA ILE A 138 -13.26 -15.06 -14.54
C ILE A 138 -12.14 -15.32 -13.53
N LYS A 139 -10.88 -15.15 -13.96
CA LYS A 139 -9.69 -15.15 -13.11
C LYS A 139 -9.78 -13.99 -12.10
N ARG A 140 -10.03 -14.29 -10.82
CA ARG A 140 -10.27 -13.25 -9.79
C ARG A 140 -9.01 -12.51 -9.32
N ASN A 141 -7.83 -12.98 -9.68
CA ASN A 141 -6.53 -12.41 -9.29
C ASN A 141 -5.92 -11.48 -10.35
N VAL A 142 -6.57 -11.27 -11.50
CA VAL A 142 -6.09 -10.39 -12.57
C VAL A 142 -6.98 -9.17 -12.76
N ALA A 143 -6.40 -8.13 -13.35
CA ALA A 143 -7.16 -6.98 -13.83
C ALA A 143 -8.01 -7.40 -15.05
N CYS A 144 -9.20 -6.84 -15.21
CA CYS A 144 -10.14 -7.34 -16.21
C CYS A 144 -11.03 -6.28 -16.88
N MET A 145 -10.95 -4.99 -16.54
CA MET A 145 -11.99 -4.03 -16.98
C MET A 145 -11.50 -2.58 -17.04
N THR A 146 -12.35 -1.62 -17.43
CA THR A 146 -12.08 -0.17 -17.29
C THR A 146 -12.44 0.37 -15.92
N ARG A 147 -11.77 1.47 -15.53
CA ARG A 147 -12.00 2.16 -14.25
C ARG A 147 -13.41 2.72 -14.14
N GLY A 148 -13.99 3.22 -15.23
CA GLY A 148 -15.35 3.76 -15.26
C GLY A 148 -16.40 2.68 -15.10
N LYS A 149 -16.23 1.52 -15.74
CA LYS A 149 -17.16 0.39 -15.53
C LYS A 149 -17.14 -0.11 -14.09
N TRP A 150 -15.94 -0.20 -13.50
CA TRP A 150 -15.80 -0.51 -12.07
C TRP A 150 -16.47 0.54 -11.20
N GLY A 151 -16.21 1.83 -11.47
CA GLY A 151 -16.83 2.95 -10.77
C GLY A 151 -18.36 2.97 -10.84
N HIS A 152 -18.93 2.57 -11.98
CA HIS A 152 -20.39 2.51 -12.14
C HIS A 152 -21.02 1.45 -11.24
N ILE A 153 -20.42 0.25 -11.18
CA ILE A 153 -20.87 -0.83 -10.30
C ILE A 153 -20.66 -0.44 -8.83
N GLN A 154 -19.49 0.12 -8.51
CA GLN A 154 -19.19 0.58 -7.15
C GLN A 154 -20.19 1.65 -6.66
N LYS A 155 -20.54 2.64 -7.49
CA LYS A 155 -21.54 3.65 -7.15
C LYS A 155 -22.87 3.02 -6.78
N GLN A 156 -23.31 2.02 -7.56
CA GLN A 156 -24.55 1.30 -7.29
C GLN A 156 -24.47 0.51 -5.97
N SER A 157 -23.40 -0.26 -5.77
CA SER A 157 -23.16 -1.03 -4.54
C SER A 157 -23.12 -0.14 -3.30
N ILE A 158 -22.48 1.02 -3.38
CA ILE A 158 -22.43 2.01 -2.28
C ILE A 158 -23.83 2.56 -1.99
N GLY A 159 -24.60 2.93 -3.03
CA GLY A 159 -25.98 3.39 -2.84
C GLY A 159 -26.84 2.37 -2.10
N GLN A 160 -26.81 1.11 -2.56
CA GLN A 160 -27.54 0.00 -1.92
C GLN A 160 -27.11 -0.24 -0.47
N ALA A 161 -25.80 -0.17 -0.18
CA ALA A 161 -25.29 -0.30 1.17
C ALA A 161 -25.74 0.86 2.08
N LEU A 162 -25.73 2.10 1.59
CA LEU A 162 -26.17 3.27 2.36
C LEU A 162 -27.67 3.21 2.67
N ASP A 163 -28.50 2.84 1.69
CA ASP A 163 -29.95 2.66 1.88
C ASP A 163 -30.24 1.55 2.89
N PHE A 164 -29.50 0.43 2.82
CA PHE A 164 -29.58 -0.66 3.78
C PHE A 164 -29.23 -0.17 5.19
N ILE A 165 -28.14 0.58 5.34
CA ILE A 165 -27.67 1.10 6.64
C ILE A 165 -28.72 2.03 7.25
N GLN A 166 -29.24 2.99 6.49
CA GLN A 166 -30.26 3.94 6.97
C GLN A 166 -31.54 3.24 7.45
N THR A 167 -31.86 2.10 6.86
CA THR A 167 -33.08 1.34 7.19
C THR A 167 -32.87 0.36 8.34
N ASN A 168 -31.70 -0.28 8.43
CA ASN A 168 -31.50 -1.48 9.28
C ASN A 168 -30.46 -1.31 10.40
N VAL A 169 -29.70 -0.22 10.43
CA VAL A 169 -28.62 0.02 11.41
C VAL A 169 -28.93 1.28 12.22
N PRO A 170 -29.81 1.21 13.24
CA PRO A 170 -30.25 2.38 14.01
C PRO A 170 -29.14 3.10 14.77
N GLU A 171 -27.99 2.46 14.97
CA GLU A 171 -26.81 3.06 15.57
C GLU A 171 -26.12 4.10 14.67
N ILE A 172 -26.52 4.21 13.39
CA ILE A 172 -25.91 5.11 12.41
C ILE A 172 -26.98 6.00 11.75
N LYS A 173 -26.72 7.31 11.73
CA LYS A 173 -27.39 8.30 10.88
C LYS A 173 -26.40 8.92 9.91
N ILE A 174 -26.83 9.10 8.66
CA ILE A 174 -26.00 9.63 7.58
C ILE A 174 -26.73 10.80 6.92
N GLU A 175 -26.09 11.96 6.91
CA GLU A 175 -26.50 13.15 6.16
C GLU A 175 -25.40 13.49 5.14
N ILE A 176 -25.71 13.44 3.85
CA ILE A 176 -24.76 13.80 2.78
C ILE A 176 -25.14 15.15 2.19
N LYS A 177 -24.24 16.11 2.29
CA LYS A 177 -24.33 17.45 1.71
C LYS A 177 -23.51 17.50 0.42
N TYR A 178 -24.16 17.15 -0.68
CA TYR A 178 -23.59 17.31 -2.02
C TYR A 178 -23.45 18.78 -2.42
N LEU A 179 -22.54 19.07 -3.35
CA LEU A 179 -22.19 20.42 -3.77
C LEU A 179 -21.76 21.33 -2.61
N HIS A 180 -21.14 20.75 -1.58
CA HIS A 180 -20.53 21.47 -0.47
C HIS A 180 -19.07 21.07 -0.33
N GLU A 181 -18.20 22.05 -0.10
CA GLU A 181 -16.78 21.82 0.13
C GLU A 181 -16.35 22.35 1.49
N VAL A 182 -15.41 21.64 2.11
CA VAL A 182 -14.69 22.10 3.29
C VAL A 182 -13.50 22.92 2.81
N VAL A 183 -13.47 24.20 3.16
CA VAL A 183 -12.46 25.16 2.69
C VAL A 183 -11.45 25.54 3.77
N ASN A 184 -11.80 25.33 5.05
CA ASN A 184 -10.94 25.64 6.19
C ASN A 184 -11.33 24.78 7.41
N VAL A 185 -10.52 24.83 8.47
CA VAL A 185 -10.75 24.12 9.74
C VAL A 185 -10.49 25.05 10.93
N ASP A 186 -11.12 24.75 12.06
CA ASP A 186 -10.85 25.42 13.34
C ASP A 186 -10.61 24.37 14.43
N PHE A 187 -9.42 24.41 15.02
CA PHE A 187 -8.96 23.52 16.09
C PHE A 187 -8.76 24.23 17.43
N THR A 188 -9.27 25.46 17.60
CA THR A 188 -9.19 26.19 18.88
C THR A 188 -9.80 25.40 20.04
N ASN A 189 -10.82 24.57 19.78
CA ASN A 189 -11.25 23.53 20.71
C ASN A 189 -10.87 22.12 20.19
N PRO A 190 -9.78 21.51 20.69
CA PRO A 190 -9.32 20.21 20.25
C PRO A 190 -10.33 19.07 20.40
N LYS A 191 -11.25 19.16 21.38
CA LYS A 191 -12.31 18.18 21.63
C LYS A 191 -13.56 18.39 20.78
N LYS A 192 -13.70 19.57 20.19
CA LYS A 192 -14.83 19.96 19.32
C LYS A 192 -14.33 20.70 18.07
N PRO A 193 -13.54 20.04 17.20
CA PRO A 193 -13.03 20.67 15.99
C PRO A 193 -14.19 21.08 15.09
N SER A 194 -14.02 22.19 14.36
CA SER A 194 -15.03 22.70 13.44
C SER A 194 -14.56 22.65 12.00
N LEU A 195 -15.50 22.34 11.10
CA LEU A 195 -15.32 22.44 9.65
C LEU A 195 -15.90 23.76 9.15
N VAL A 196 -15.13 24.46 8.34
CA VAL A 196 -15.61 25.66 7.63
C VAL A 196 -16.04 25.24 6.25
N VAL A 197 -17.34 25.32 6.00
CA VAL A 197 -17.98 24.75 4.80
C VAL A 197 -18.64 25.82 3.95
N ARG A 198 -18.66 25.60 2.65
CA ARG A 198 -19.33 26.47 1.68
C ARG A 198 -20.01 25.64 0.61
N LYS A 199 -21.09 26.16 0.03
CA LYS A 199 -21.67 25.57 -1.19
C LYS A 199 -20.77 25.89 -2.39
N VAL A 200 -20.58 24.92 -3.28
CA VAL A 200 -19.75 25.09 -4.48
C VAL A 200 -20.31 26.22 -5.35
N GLY A 201 -19.45 27.16 -5.72
CA GLY A 201 -19.78 28.34 -6.54
C GLY A 201 -20.17 29.61 -5.76
N GLU A 202 -20.28 29.55 -4.43
CA GLU A 202 -20.51 30.74 -3.60
C GLU A 202 -19.20 31.49 -3.23
N SER A 203 -19.29 32.75 -2.82
CA SER A 203 -18.13 33.54 -2.36
C SER A 203 -17.59 33.04 -1.01
N ASP A 204 -16.31 33.31 -0.71
CA ASP A 204 -15.66 32.92 0.55
C ASP A 204 -16.35 33.51 1.80
N THR A 205 -17.07 34.62 1.64
CA THR A 205 -17.83 35.28 2.71
C THR A 205 -19.06 34.50 3.19
N ASN A 206 -19.53 33.50 2.43
CA ASN A 206 -20.75 32.73 2.75
C ASN A 206 -20.43 31.38 3.42
N THR A 207 -19.32 31.32 4.16
CA THR A 207 -18.91 30.10 4.86
C THR A 207 -19.70 29.89 6.16
N LYS A 208 -19.88 28.61 6.53
CA LYS A 208 -20.51 28.20 7.79
C LYS A 208 -19.51 27.42 8.65
N TYR A 209 -19.48 27.72 9.94
CA TYR A 209 -18.67 27.02 10.94
C TYR A 209 -19.53 25.95 11.60
N LEU A 210 -19.14 24.69 11.45
CA LEU A 210 -19.89 23.54 11.95
C LEU A 210 -19.01 22.73 12.92
N PRO A 211 -19.31 22.71 14.23
CA PRO A 211 -18.57 21.95 15.22
C PRO A 211 -19.00 20.47 15.23
N PHE A 212 -18.06 19.57 15.50
CA PHE A 212 -18.28 18.12 15.59
C PHE A 212 -17.59 17.52 16.82
N ASP A 213 -18.02 16.34 17.28
CA ASP A 213 -17.25 15.55 18.25
C ASP A 213 -15.94 15.05 17.64
N PHE A 214 -16.00 14.67 16.36
CA PHE A 214 -14.85 14.21 15.59
C PHE A 214 -14.94 14.68 14.13
N VAL A 215 -13.79 14.86 13.48
CA VAL A 215 -13.71 15.12 12.04
C VAL A 215 -12.71 14.18 11.37
N SER A 216 -12.99 13.76 10.14
CA SER A 216 -12.06 12.98 9.32
C SER A 216 -11.90 13.59 7.92
N PHE A 217 -10.67 13.62 7.43
CA PHE A 217 -10.33 14.25 6.17
C PHE A 217 -9.94 13.24 5.10
N ALA A 218 -10.74 13.18 4.02
CA ALA A 218 -10.44 12.46 2.79
C ALA A 218 -11.02 13.23 1.59
N HIS A 219 -10.72 14.53 1.52
CA HIS A 219 -11.26 15.51 0.55
C HIS A 219 -10.89 15.22 -0.93
N GLY A 220 -10.12 14.16 -1.19
CA GLY A 220 -9.75 13.66 -2.50
C GLY A 220 -8.37 14.13 -2.95
N THR A 221 -8.04 13.90 -4.22
CA THR A 221 -6.76 14.34 -4.80
C THR A 221 -6.90 15.65 -5.54
N SER A 222 -6.08 16.63 -5.15
CA SER A 222 -5.96 17.91 -5.85
C SER A 222 -5.13 17.72 -7.13
N LEU A 223 -5.84 17.49 -8.23
CA LEU A 223 -5.27 17.34 -9.57
C LEU A 223 -5.14 18.71 -10.24
N VAL A 224 -3.93 19.08 -10.67
CA VAL A 224 -3.67 20.34 -11.40
C VAL A 224 -3.02 20.09 -12.75
N SER A 225 -3.18 21.05 -13.67
CA SER A 225 -2.40 21.03 -14.91
C SER A 225 -0.91 21.23 -14.61
N PRO A 226 -0.01 20.46 -15.22
CA PRO A 226 1.43 20.69 -15.12
C PRO A 226 1.97 21.77 -16.08
N LEU A 227 1.12 22.35 -16.92
CA LEU A 227 1.47 23.29 -17.99
C LEU A 227 1.27 24.76 -17.58
N LYS A 228 1.85 25.68 -18.36
CA LYS A 228 1.50 27.11 -18.29
C LYS A 228 -0.01 27.31 -18.55
N PRO A 229 -0.69 28.27 -17.90
CA PRO A 229 -2.14 28.45 -18.02
C PRO A 229 -2.64 28.57 -19.47
N GLU A 230 -1.95 29.35 -20.30
CA GLU A 230 -2.27 29.59 -21.71
C GLU A 230 -2.13 28.33 -22.57
N VAL A 231 -1.14 27.48 -22.27
CA VAL A 231 -0.94 26.19 -22.95
C VAL A 231 -1.96 25.17 -22.47
N ALA A 232 -2.30 25.19 -21.18
CA ALA A 232 -3.27 24.26 -20.58
C ALA A 232 -4.67 24.38 -21.22
N LEU A 233 -5.05 25.57 -21.72
CA LEU A 233 -6.31 25.77 -22.45
C LEU A 233 -6.37 25.03 -23.80
N ARG A 234 -5.20 24.69 -24.38
CA ARG A 234 -5.10 23.89 -25.61
C ARG A 234 -4.91 22.40 -25.36
N ALA A 235 -4.69 21.99 -24.10
CA ALA A 235 -4.41 20.60 -23.76
C ALA A 235 -5.69 19.82 -23.44
N TYR A 236 -5.71 18.54 -23.83
CA TYR A 236 -6.68 17.60 -23.29
C TYR A 236 -6.17 17.05 -21.95
N SER A 237 -6.80 17.51 -20.86
CA SER A 237 -6.47 17.15 -19.48
C SER A 237 -7.68 16.63 -18.69
N LEU A 238 -8.76 16.26 -19.40
CA LEU A 238 -9.96 15.70 -18.80
C LEU A 238 -9.74 14.25 -18.36
N THR A 239 -10.73 13.66 -17.69
CA THR A 239 -10.74 12.23 -17.41
C THR A 239 -10.55 11.45 -18.73
N PRO A 240 -9.73 10.40 -18.78
CA PRO A 240 -9.51 9.63 -20.00
C PRO A 240 -10.82 8.97 -20.45
N ASN A 241 -11.42 9.50 -21.49
CA ASN A 241 -12.72 9.10 -22.02
C ASN A 241 -12.67 9.19 -23.55
N HIS A 242 -13.14 8.15 -24.21
CA HIS A 242 -13.04 8.02 -25.66
C HIS A 242 -13.83 9.12 -26.39
N ASP A 243 -15.05 9.43 -25.94
CA ASP A 243 -15.93 10.38 -26.61
C ASP A 243 -15.41 11.83 -26.50
N THR A 244 -14.97 12.24 -25.31
CA THR A 244 -14.42 13.60 -25.13
C THR A 244 -13.05 13.76 -25.77
N LEU A 245 -12.25 12.69 -25.82
CA LEU A 245 -10.99 12.68 -26.55
C LEU A 245 -11.23 12.78 -28.06
N ARG A 246 -12.20 12.04 -28.62
CA ARG A 246 -12.62 12.15 -30.03
C ARG A 246 -12.98 13.58 -30.38
N ASP A 247 -13.81 14.22 -29.56
CA ASP A 247 -14.26 15.59 -29.84
C ASP A 247 -13.12 16.60 -29.76
N TYR A 248 -12.16 16.40 -28.86
CA TYR A 248 -10.93 17.19 -28.82
C TYR A 248 -10.09 16.98 -30.08
N LEU A 249 -9.78 15.73 -30.45
CA LEU A 249 -8.97 15.42 -31.62
C LEU A 249 -9.61 15.92 -32.93
N ARG A 250 -10.95 15.91 -33.02
CA ARG A 250 -11.68 16.46 -34.18
C ARG A 250 -11.49 17.97 -34.28
N ARG A 251 -11.59 18.70 -33.16
CA ARG A 251 -11.36 20.15 -33.11
C ARG A 251 -9.91 20.52 -33.45
N SER A 252 -8.96 19.66 -33.07
CA SER A 252 -7.55 19.79 -33.41
C SER A 252 -7.19 19.28 -34.82
N ASP A 253 -8.18 18.92 -35.64
CA ASP A 253 -7.98 18.39 -37.00
C ASP A 253 -7.10 17.12 -37.07
N VAL A 254 -7.00 16.35 -35.98
CA VAL A 254 -6.13 15.16 -35.88
C VAL A 254 -6.84 13.90 -36.39
N ILE A 255 -8.17 13.84 -36.28
CA ILE A 255 -9.00 12.76 -36.83
C ILE A 255 -9.87 13.24 -37.98
N ASP A 256 -10.28 12.33 -38.87
CA ASP A 256 -11.13 12.60 -40.01
C ASP A 256 -12.64 12.51 -39.69
N THR A 257 -13.49 12.64 -40.72
CA THR A 257 -14.95 12.56 -40.58
C THR A 257 -15.47 11.17 -40.24
N LYS A 258 -14.64 10.12 -40.40
CA LYS A 258 -14.92 8.74 -39.96
C LYS A 258 -14.38 8.46 -38.55
N ASN A 259 -13.85 9.48 -37.87
CA ASN A 259 -13.19 9.38 -36.57
C ASN A 259 -11.88 8.59 -36.59
N SER A 260 -11.21 8.52 -37.73
CA SER A 260 -9.92 7.84 -37.85
C SER A 260 -8.76 8.83 -37.80
N LEU A 261 -7.65 8.43 -37.19
CA LEU A 261 -6.41 9.21 -37.15
C LEU A 261 -5.88 9.47 -38.56
N LYS A 262 -5.66 10.75 -38.87
CA LYS A 262 -5.06 11.16 -40.14
C LYS A 262 -3.55 10.85 -40.12
N ARG A 263 -3.03 10.40 -41.27
CA ARG A 263 -1.60 10.16 -41.46
C ARG A 263 -0.79 11.46 -41.32
N GLY A 264 0.42 11.36 -40.76
CA GLY A 264 1.36 12.48 -40.60
C GLY A 264 1.07 13.47 -39.47
N LYS A 265 -0.05 13.30 -38.73
CA LYS A 265 -0.35 14.10 -37.54
C LYS A 265 0.56 13.73 -36.38
N LYS A 266 0.85 14.71 -35.52
CA LYS A 266 1.75 14.57 -34.36
C LYS A 266 1.05 14.98 -33.08
N ILE A 267 1.09 14.10 -32.09
CA ILE A 267 0.51 14.28 -30.77
C ILE A 267 1.64 14.27 -29.74
N VAL A 268 1.66 15.28 -28.87
CA VAL A 268 2.55 15.30 -27.72
C VAL A 268 1.81 14.89 -26.45
N CYS A 269 2.42 14.05 -25.63
CA CYS A 269 1.90 13.66 -24.32
C CYS A 269 2.90 13.97 -23.20
N THR A 270 2.43 14.51 -22.07
CA THR A 270 3.29 14.82 -20.92
C THR A 270 3.33 13.65 -19.91
N GLY A 271 4.54 13.26 -19.50
CA GLY A 271 4.79 12.22 -18.50
C GLY A 271 4.77 10.81 -19.07
N LEU A 272 5.47 9.89 -18.40
CA LEU A 272 5.66 8.48 -18.81
C LEU A 272 5.04 7.46 -17.82
N GLY A 273 4.33 7.95 -16.80
CA GLY A 273 3.68 7.08 -15.80
C GLY A 273 2.41 6.41 -16.30
N LEU A 274 1.68 5.74 -15.41
CA LEU A 274 0.42 5.05 -15.76
C LEU A 274 -0.64 5.97 -16.38
N SER A 275 -0.65 7.26 -16.02
CA SER A 275 -1.55 8.22 -16.67
C SER A 275 -1.26 8.41 -18.17
N PHE A 276 -0.03 8.17 -18.65
CA PHE A 276 0.23 8.16 -20.10
C PHE A 276 -0.41 6.93 -20.76
N TYR A 277 -0.33 5.76 -20.11
CA TYR A 277 -0.91 4.51 -20.62
C TYR A 277 -2.42 4.65 -20.78
N ASP A 278 -3.09 5.35 -19.85
CA ASP A 278 -4.51 5.64 -19.92
C ASP A 278 -4.91 6.35 -21.23
N TYR A 279 -4.12 7.34 -21.69
CA TYR A 279 -4.43 8.11 -22.88
C TYR A 279 -3.94 7.42 -24.15
N ALA A 280 -2.74 6.82 -24.11
CA ALA A 280 -2.15 6.12 -25.25
C ALA A 280 -3.01 4.94 -25.70
N THR A 281 -3.56 4.17 -24.77
CA THR A 281 -4.44 3.04 -25.10
C THR A 281 -5.78 3.46 -25.69
N LEU A 282 -6.31 4.63 -25.29
CA LEU A 282 -7.51 5.21 -25.90
C LEU A 282 -7.23 5.74 -27.32
N LEU A 283 -6.06 6.33 -27.55
CA LEU A 283 -5.67 6.81 -28.88
C LEU A 283 -5.67 5.69 -29.92
N LEU A 284 -5.34 4.46 -29.50
CA LEU A 284 -5.35 3.30 -30.39
C LEU A 284 -6.70 3.08 -31.03
N ALA A 285 -7.81 3.34 -30.33
CA ALA A 285 -9.17 3.14 -30.84
C ALA A 285 -9.49 3.97 -32.11
N PHE A 286 -8.70 5.01 -32.38
CA PHE A 286 -8.85 5.84 -33.57
C PHE A 286 -7.99 5.37 -34.76
N LEU A 287 -7.19 4.31 -34.61
CA LEU A 287 -6.48 3.71 -35.74
C LEU A 287 -7.46 2.94 -36.64
N PRO A 288 -7.49 3.19 -37.97
CA PRO A 288 -8.50 2.60 -38.85
C PRO A 288 -8.48 1.06 -38.86
N GLY A 289 -9.54 0.41 -38.35
CA GLY A 289 -9.74 -1.04 -38.43
C GLY A 289 -9.20 -1.84 -37.23
N ILE A 290 -8.63 -1.18 -36.22
CA ILE A 290 -8.13 -1.84 -35.01
C ILE A 290 -9.24 -2.52 -34.20
N GLU A 291 -10.46 -1.95 -34.23
CA GLU A 291 -11.63 -2.43 -33.50
C GLU A 291 -12.08 -3.83 -33.96
N SER A 292 -11.70 -4.20 -35.18
CA SER A 292 -11.94 -5.53 -35.77
C SER A 292 -10.78 -6.50 -35.55
N SER A 293 -9.63 -6.03 -35.09
CA SER A 293 -8.44 -6.87 -34.88
C SER A 293 -8.63 -7.81 -33.69
N GLN A 294 -8.23 -9.06 -33.86
CA GLN A 294 -8.08 -10.02 -32.75
C GLN A 294 -6.67 -9.97 -32.15
N ASP A 295 -5.73 -9.26 -32.79
CA ASP A 295 -4.34 -9.09 -32.34
C ASP A 295 -3.94 -7.62 -32.51
N PRO A 296 -4.16 -6.79 -31.46
CA PRO A 296 -3.80 -5.38 -31.50
C PRO A 296 -2.30 -5.15 -31.71
N VAL A 297 -1.45 -6.03 -31.18
CA VAL A 297 0.01 -5.92 -31.27
C VAL A 297 0.48 -6.09 -32.71
N LYS A 298 0.02 -7.14 -33.40
CA LYS A 298 0.30 -7.34 -34.82
C LYS A 298 -0.23 -6.18 -35.65
N PHE A 299 -1.47 -5.76 -35.38
CA PHE A 299 -2.08 -4.63 -36.09
C PHE A 299 -1.22 -3.36 -35.98
N ILE A 300 -0.71 -3.04 -34.78
CA ILE A 300 0.18 -1.90 -34.55
C ILE A 300 1.45 -2.01 -35.38
N ARG A 301 2.10 -3.18 -35.42
CA ARG A 301 3.33 -3.40 -36.20
C ARG A 301 3.08 -3.22 -37.70
N ASP A 302 2.01 -3.80 -38.21
CA ASP A 302 1.66 -3.76 -39.63
C ASP A 302 1.34 -2.33 -40.12
N ASN A 303 0.84 -1.46 -39.23
CA ASN A 303 0.48 -0.08 -39.53
C ASN A 303 1.51 0.97 -39.09
N ALA A 304 2.60 0.57 -38.43
CA ALA A 304 3.54 1.51 -37.80
C ALA A 304 4.16 2.53 -38.76
N LYS A 305 4.44 2.11 -40.00
CA LYS A 305 5.00 2.97 -41.04
C LYS A 305 4.09 4.17 -41.39
N ASP A 306 2.77 3.96 -41.39
CA ASP A 306 1.79 5.00 -41.72
C ASP A 306 1.60 6.01 -40.58
N TYR A 307 2.01 5.66 -39.36
CA TYR A 307 1.82 6.41 -38.12
C TYR A 307 3.13 6.64 -37.37
N GLN A 308 4.27 6.65 -38.07
CA GLN A 308 5.57 6.83 -37.47
C GLN A 308 5.66 8.20 -36.75
N ASN A 309 6.18 8.20 -35.52
CA ASN A 309 6.29 9.38 -34.65
C ASN A 309 4.96 10.09 -34.34
N LEU A 310 3.83 9.37 -34.45
CA LEU A 310 2.51 9.90 -34.10
C LEU A 310 2.48 10.43 -32.65
N ILE A 311 3.09 9.70 -31.70
CA ILE A 311 3.11 10.09 -30.29
C ILE A 311 4.53 10.44 -29.87
N THR A 312 4.71 11.64 -29.35
CA THR A 312 5.94 12.05 -28.67
C THR A 312 5.66 12.25 -27.18
N VAL A 313 6.32 11.48 -26.33
CA VAL A 313 6.18 11.55 -24.87
C VAL A 313 7.29 12.41 -24.29
N ILE A 314 6.93 13.48 -23.59
CA ILE A 314 7.89 14.37 -22.91
C ILE A 314 7.95 14.02 -21.43
N SER A 315 9.14 13.82 -20.87
CA SER A 315 9.34 13.72 -19.42
C SER A 315 10.67 14.31 -18.96
N ARG A 316 10.71 14.84 -17.73
CA ARG A 316 11.91 15.52 -17.17
C ARG A 316 13.16 14.64 -17.10
N SER A 317 12.96 13.33 -16.97
CA SER A 317 14.03 12.36 -16.76
C SER A 317 13.75 11.10 -17.55
N VAL A 318 14.81 10.36 -17.83
CA VAL A 318 14.81 9.03 -18.43
C VAL A 318 14.51 7.98 -17.34
N ARG A 319 13.45 8.20 -16.56
CA ARG A 319 12.98 7.22 -15.57
C ARG A 319 12.29 6.07 -16.30
N PRO A 320 12.40 4.83 -15.80
CA PRO A 320 11.72 3.68 -16.40
C PRO A 320 10.21 3.94 -16.55
N PRO A 321 9.60 3.55 -17.69
CA PRO A 321 8.15 3.43 -17.82
C PRO A 321 7.59 2.38 -16.85
N ALA A 322 6.26 2.27 -16.75
CA ALA A 322 5.65 1.18 -15.99
C ALA A 322 6.09 -0.19 -16.54
N PRO A 323 6.72 -1.06 -15.72
CA PRO A 323 7.17 -2.37 -16.17
C PRO A 323 5.99 -3.31 -16.41
N PRO A 324 6.17 -4.40 -17.19
CA PRO A 324 5.16 -5.44 -17.33
C PRO A 324 5.01 -6.27 -16.05
N ARG A 325 3.78 -6.68 -15.77
CA ARG A 325 3.44 -7.55 -14.64
C ARG A 325 3.59 -9.03 -15.04
N THR A 326 4.84 -9.48 -15.14
CA THR A 326 5.17 -10.89 -15.39
C THR A 326 5.12 -11.75 -14.12
N ALA A 327 5.26 -11.13 -12.93
CA ALA A 327 5.02 -11.74 -11.62
C ALA A 327 3.65 -11.31 -11.04
N LEU A 328 2.82 -12.26 -10.63
CA LEU A 328 1.52 -11.97 -9.97
C LEU A 328 1.59 -12.01 -8.43
N ASN A 329 2.61 -12.66 -7.87
CA ASN A 329 2.80 -12.86 -6.43
C ASN A 329 4.24 -12.49 -6.03
N PRO A 330 4.53 -12.31 -4.72
CA PRO A 330 5.87 -11.97 -4.25
C PRO A 330 6.84 -13.16 -4.17
N ASN A 331 6.37 -14.37 -4.51
CA ASN A 331 7.18 -15.59 -4.41
C ASN A 331 8.34 -15.55 -5.40
N TRP A 332 9.52 -15.92 -4.92
CA TRP A 332 10.72 -16.03 -5.71
C TRP A 332 10.60 -17.17 -6.72
N ARG A 333 11.03 -16.90 -7.95
CA ARG A 333 10.95 -17.85 -9.08
C ARG A 333 12.32 -18.14 -9.70
N GLY A 334 13.36 -17.44 -9.24
CA GLY A 334 14.73 -17.63 -9.72
C GLY A 334 15.38 -18.85 -9.10
N GLU A 335 16.70 -18.81 -8.96
CA GLU A 335 17.46 -19.89 -8.33
C GLU A 335 17.00 -20.10 -6.87
N ASN A 336 16.78 -21.36 -6.48
CA ASN A 336 16.24 -21.72 -5.16
C ASN A 336 17.22 -21.45 -4.01
N ALA A 337 18.50 -21.29 -4.30
CA ALA A 337 19.53 -21.01 -3.30
C ALA A 337 19.42 -19.54 -2.85
N ILE A 338 18.72 -19.32 -1.74
CA ILE A 338 18.40 -18.00 -1.16
C ILE A 338 19.39 -17.66 -0.04
N PHE A 339 19.97 -16.46 -0.09
CA PHE A 339 20.86 -15.92 0.95
C PHE A 339 20.35 -14.60 1.56
N PHE A 340 19.07 -14.26 1.35
CA PHE A 340 18.39 -13.14 1.99
C PHE A 340 16.92 -13.45 2.30
N SER A 341 16.70 -14.10 3.43
CA SER A 341 15.40 -14.62 3.89
C SER A 341 14.50 -13.54 4.53
N ALA A 342 13.27 -13.92 4.87
CA ALA A 342 12.35 -13.14 5.68
C ALA A 342 12.90 -12.82 7.09
N GLN A 343 13.74 -13.70 7.65
CA GLN A 343 14.42 -13.44 8.92
C GLN A 343 15.49 -12.36 8.77
N ASP A 344 16.25 -12.39 7.68
CA ASP A 344 17.26 -11.37 7.36
C ASP A 344 16.62 -10.00 7.17
N MET A 345 15.55 -9.93 6.36
CA MET A 345 14.77 -8.70 6.19
C MET A 345 14.21 -8.22 7.53
N HIS A 346 13.80 -9.12 8.41
CA HIS A 346 13.30 -8.75 9.72
C HIS A 346 14.40 -8.15 10.61
N ALA A 347 15.54 -8.82 10.72
CA ALA A 347 16.68 -8.35 11.50
C ALA A 347 17.15 -6.98 10.99
N LEU A 348 17.23 -6.81 9.67
CA LEU A 348 17.56 -5.54 9.01
C LEU A 348 16.56 -4.43 9.35
N ARG A 349 15.26 -4.70 9.38
CA ARG A 349 14.23 -3.71 9.75
C ARG A 349 14.17 -3.42 11.25
N LEU A 350 14.68 -4.33 12.08
CA LEU A 350 14.89 -4.08 13.50
C LEU A 350 16.11 -3.20 13.74
N GLN A 351 17.04 -3.04 12.78
CA GLN A 351 18.15 -2.13 12.95
C GLN A 351 17.70 -0.66 12.87
N ARG A 352 18.12 0.16 13.83
CA ARG A 352 17.87 1.61 13.77
C ARG A 352 18.87 2.32 12.88
N ASN A 353 18.42 3.44 12.30
CA ASN A 353 19.27 4.40 11.59
C ASN A 353 20.01 3.81 10.38
N VAL A 354 19.45 2.75 9.79
CA VAL A 354 20.00 2.08 8.62
C VAL A 354 19.08 2.28 7.42
N ASP A 355 19.67 2.54 6.26
CA ASP A 355 18.99 2.47 4.98
C ASP A 355 18.82 0.99 4.59
N TRP A 356 17.75 0.40 5.12
CA TRP A 356 17.46 -1.01 4.87
C TRP A 356 17.16 -1.30 3.39
N LEU A 357 16.61 -0.33 2.66
CA LEU A 357 16.17 -0.59 1.28
C LEU A 357 17.37 -0.68 0.35
N SER A 358 18.38 0.17 0.53
CA SER A 358 19.65 0.05 -0.20
C SER A 358 20.33 -1.30 0.04
N ILE A 359 20.38 -1.78 1.29
CA ILE A 359 20.95 -3.09 1.63
C ILE A 359 20.14 -4.22 0.99
N ALA A 360 18.81 -4.22 1.17
CA ALA A 360 17.95 -5.26 0.59
C ALA A 360 18.05 -5.30 -0.94
N TYR A 361 18.24 -4.14 -1.56
CA TYR A 361 18.39 -4.04 -3.00
C TYR A 361 19.72 -4.64 -3.52
N GLU A 362 20.83 -4.48 -2.79
CA GLU A 362 22.09 -5.20 -3.12
C GLU A 362 21.90 -6.72 -3.10
N PHE A 363 21.14 -7.23 -2.12
CA PHE A 363 20.77 -8.66 -2.09
C PHE A 363 19.90 -9.06 -3.28
N LEU A 364 18.93 -8.23 -3.67
CA LEU A 364 18.08 -8.50 -4.82
C LEU A 364 18.88 -8.57 -6.13
N GLU A 365 19.77 -7.59 -6.36
CA GLU A 365 20.65 -7.60 -7.55
C GLU A 365 21.53 -8.85 -7.59
N ALA A 366 22.08 -9.27 -6.45
CA ALA A 366 22.88 -10.48 -6.36
C ALA A 366 22.08 -11.76 -6.69
N HIS A 367 20.84 -11.88 -6.19
CA HIS A 367 19.98 -13.03 -6.48
C HIS A 367 19.56 -13.07 -7.96
N ILE A 368 19.27 -11.91 -8.56
CA ILE A 368 18.93 -11.80 -9.98
C ILE A 368 20.15 -12.14 -10.84
N ALA A 369 21.31 -11.59 -10.50
CA ALA A 369 22.57 -11.85 -11.18
C ALA A 369 22.87 -13.35 -11.19
N ARG A 370 22.75 -14.02 -10.04
CA ARG A 370 22.87 -15.47 -9.93
C ARG A 370 21.85 -16.21 -10.80
N SER A 371 20.56 -15.85 -10.71
CA SER A 371 19.47 -16.54 -11.42
C SER A 371 19.53 -16.41 -12.95
N LEU A 372 20.15 -15.34 -13.45
CA LEU A 372 20.24 -15.03 -14.87
C LEU A 372 21.67 -15.17 -15.43
N SER A 373 22.60 -15.72 -14.65
CA SER A 373 24.02 -15.85 -15.00
C SER A 373 24.64 -14.53 -15.49
N LYS A 374 24.47 -13.48 -14.68
CA LYS A 374 25.01 -12.12 -14.88
C LYS A 374 25.87 -11.71 -13.70
N VAL A 375 26.57 -10.58 -13.83
CA VAL A 375 27.10 -9.84 -12.66
C VAL A 375 26.09 -8.78 -12.18
N PRO A 376 26.09 -8.38 -10.89
CA PRO A 376 25.11 -7.43 -10.35
C PRO A 376 24.99 -6.10 -11.11
N LYS A 377 26.11 -5.60 -11.66
CA LYS A 377 26.12 -4.35 -12.44
C LYS A 377 25.38 -4.45 -13.79
N GLU A 378 25.09 -5.67 -14.26
CA GLU A 378 24.32 -5.92 -15.49
C GLU A 378 22.81 -5.99 -15.25
N VAL A 379 22.38 -5.96 -13.99
CA VAL A 379 20.98 -5.88 -13.60
C VAL A 379 20.55 -4.42 -13.74
N LYS A 380 19.45 -4.16 -14.48
CA LYS A 380 18.93 -2.80 -14.75
C LYS A 380 19.90 -1.82 -15.45
N THR A 381 20.70 -2.26 -16.41
CA THR A 381 21.62 -1.39 -17.17
C THR A 381 20.99 -0.42 -18.18
N ARG A 382 19.66 -0.30 -18.25
CA ARG A 382 19.03 0.48 -19.33
C ARG A 382 19.18 1.98 -19.07
N GLU A 383 19.69 2.68 -20.07
CA GLU A 383 20.00 4.11 -20.03
C GLU A 383 18.97 4.95 -20.81
N SER A 384 18.20 4.33 -21.72
CA SER A 384 17.18 5.00 -22.53
C SER A 384 15.79 4.38 -22.43
N ILE A 385 14.73 5.17 -22.68
CA ILE A 385 13.35 4.65 -22.73
C ILE A 385 13.18 3.60 -23.84
N ALA A 386 13.89 3.76 -24.95
CA ALA A 386 13.89 2.80 -26.04
C ALA A 386 14.42 1.43 -25.58
N GLU A 387 15.55 1.40 -24.84
CA GLU A 387 16.08 0.16 -24.25
C GLU A 387 15.13 -0.47 -23.26
N TYR A 388 14.48 0.33 -22.39
CA TYR A 388 13.46 -0.19 -21.47
C TYR A 388 12.31 -0.86 -22.24
N MET A 389 11.76 -0.19 -23.27
CA MET A 389 10.62 -0.71 -24.01
C MET A 389 10.96 -1.94 -24.86
N THR A 390 12.17 -2.01 -25.42
CA THR A 390 12.66 -3.22 -26.10
C THR A 390 12.78 -4.37 -25.11
N SER A 391 13.42 -4.16 -23.96
CA SER A 391 13.53 -5.19 -22.91
C SER A 391 12.15 -5.64 -22.40
N TYR A 392 11.20 -4.73 -22.23
CA TYR A 392 9.85 -5.08 -21.79
C TYR A 392 9.08 -5.85 -22.86
N SER A 393 9.25 -5.51 -24.14
CA SER A 393 8.71 -6.28 -25.26
C SER A 393 9.22 -7.73 -25.23
N ASP A 394 10.52 -7.93 -25.03
CA ASP A 394 11.11 -9.27 -24.92
C ASP A 394 10.57 -10.04 -23.71
N ASP A 395 10.47 -9.38 -22.55
CA ASP A 395 9.94 -9.99 -21.34
C ASP A 395 8.46 -10.38 -21.48
N ASN A 396 7.63 -9.56 -22.16
CA ASN A 396 6.25 -9.92 -22.46
C ASN A 396 6.16 -11.14 -23.38
N ASN A 397 6.97 -11.17 -24.45
CA ASN A 397 6.97 -12.29 -25.39
C ASN A 397 7.34 -13.59 -24.67
N LYS A 398 8.33 -13.55 -23.78
CA LYS A 398 8.71 -14.71 -22.95
C LYS A 398 7.60 -15.12 -21.99
N TYR A 399 6.96 -14.17 -21.32
CA TYR A 399 5.83 -14.44 -20.43
C TYR A 399 4.65 -15.09 -21.17
N LEU A 400 4.26 -14.53 -22.33
CA LEU A 400 3.16 -15.04 -23.15
C LEU A 400 3.47 -16.41 -23.78
N ALA A 401 4.75 -16.70 -24.03
CA ALA A 401 5.22 -18.00 -24.48
C ALA A 401 5.43 -19.01 -23.33
N GLU A 402 5.20 -18.60 -22.07
CA GLU A 402 5.49 -19.37 -20.86
C GLU A 402 6.96 -19.86 -20.80
N SER A 403 7.89 -19.11 -21.40
CA SER A 403 9.24 -19.56 -21.72
C SER A 403 10.30 -19.16 -20.68
N GLY A 404 10.03 -19.42 -19.40
CA GLY A 404 10.97 -19.22 -18.28
C GLY A 404 10.91 -17.84 -17.61
N VAL A 405 11.81 -17.64 -16.65
CA VAL A 405 11.85 -16.48 -15.75
C VAL A 405 12.55 -15.29 -16.42
N THR A 406 12.03 -14.08 -16.20
CA THR A 406 12.59 -12.84 -16.76
C THR A 406 13.19 -11.93 -15.68
N GLU A 407 14.04 -10.98 -16.08
CA GLU A 407 14.60 -10.01 -15.14
C GLU A 407 13.49 -9.16 -14.50
N THR A 408 12.49 -8.74 -15.27
CA THR A 408 11.34 -7.99 -14.74
C THR A 408 10.49 -8.83 -13.76
N ASP A 409 10.34 -10.14 -14.01
CA ASP A 409 9.64 -11.07 -13.11
C ASP A 409 10.32 -11.11 -11.74
N LEU A 410 11.65 -11.33 -11.72
CA LEU A 410 12.44 -11.39 -10.48
C LEU A 410 12.50 -10.06 -9.74
N LEU A 411 12.70 -8.96 -10.48
CA LEU A 411 12.68 -7.60 -9.90
C LEU A 411 11.36 -7.33 -9.22
N ARG A 412 10.24 -7.63 -9.90
CA ARG A 412 8.93 -7.41 -9.32
C ARG A 412 8.68 -8.29 -8.11
N ALA A 413 9.02 -9.59 -8.16
CA ALA A 413 8.86 -10.50 -7.02
C ALA A 413 9.60 -9.96 -5.78
N GLY A 414 10.88 -9.60 -5.94
CA GLY A 414 11.68 -9.03 -4.84
C GLY A 414 11.14 -7.70 -4.32
N PHE A 415 10.79 -6.75 -5.21
CA PHE A 415 10.26 -5.46 -4.78
C PHE A 415 8.93 -5.57 -4.03
N VAL A 416 8.02 -6.44 -4.50
CA VAL A 416 6.74 -6.69 -3.82
C VAL A 416 6.99 -7.38 -2.48
N ALA A 417 7.86 -8.40 -2.41
CA ALA A 417 8.23 -9.07 -1.15
C ALA A 417 8.77 -8.06 -0.12
N PHE A 418 9.68 -7.18 -0.54
CA PHE A 418 10.24 -6.14 0.33
C PHE A 418 9.18 -5.14 0.80
N SER A 419 8.18 -4.85 -0.03
CA SER A 419 7.06 -3.97 0.35
C SER A 419 6.17 -4.63 1.41
N LEU A 420 6.00 -5.94 1.34
CA LEU A 420 5.27 -6.71 2.36
C LEU A 420 6.08 -6.85 3.66
N GLY A 421 7.37 -6.55 3.63
CA GLY A 421 8.29 -6.69 4.76
C GLY A 421 8.93 -8.08 4.85
N SER A 422 8.85 -8.87 3.78
CA SER A 422 9.54 -10.16 3.60
C SER A 422 10.88 -9.98 2.89
N GLY A 423 11.76 -10.96 3.04
CA GLY A 423 12.92 -11.16 2.17
C GLY A 423 12.54 -11.93 0.91
N ILE A 424 13.54 -12.50 0.25
CA ILE A 424 13.36 -13.36 -0.91
C ILE A 424 12.99 -14.75 -0.39
N GLU A 425 11.83 -15.27 -0.80
CA GLU A 425 11.30 -16.55 -0.32
C GLU A 425 10.56 -17.24 -1.46
N VAL A 426 10.71 -18.57 -1.57
CA VAL A 426 9.91 -19.38 -2.53
C VAL A 426 8.43 -19.40 -2.13
N ASP A 427 8.14 -19.41 -0.83
CA ASP A 427 6.80 -19.29 -0.26
C ASP A 427 6.78 -18.23 0.84
N VAL A 428 6.35 -17.02 0.47
CA VAL A 428 6.29 -15.87 1.38
C VAL A 428 5.27 -16.08 2.50
N ASP A 429 4.16 -16.76 2.23
CA ASP A 429 3.10 -16.96 3.22
C ASP A 429 3.54 -17.96 4.30
N ALA A 430 4.24 -19.04 3.91
CA ALA A 430 4.83 -19.99 4.84
C ALA A 430 5.94 -19.33 5.68
N ALA A 431 6.80 -18.53 5.04
CA ALA A 431 7.87 -17.81 5.73
C ALA A 431 7.31 -16.82 6.77
N GLU A 432 6.26 -16.06 6.43
CA GLU A 432 5.61 -15.13 7.36
C GLU A 432 4.97 -15.87 8.55
N LYS A 433 4.26 -16.98 8.33
CA LYS A 433 3.70 -17.80 9.42
C LYS A 433 4.78 -18.25 10.40
N ASN A 434 5.92 -18.72 9.87
CA ASN A 434 7.06 -19.14 10.70
C ASN A 434 7.69 -17.96 11.45
N LEU A 435 7.79 -16.80 10.80
CA LEU A 435 8.37 -15.61 11.42
C LEU A 435 7.46 -15.06 12.53
N ILE A 436 6.13 -15.07 12.36
CA ILE A 436 5.17 -14.69 13.42
C ILE A 436 5.33 -15.56 14.66
N ARG A 437 5.55 -16.88 14.50
CA ARG A 437 5.78 -17.80 15.63
C ARG A 437 7.06 -17.45 16.40
N ARG A 438 8.11 -17.01 15.70
CA ARG A 438 9.42 -16.66 16.30
C ARG A 438 9.49 -15.24 16.85
N ALA A 439 8.74 -14.33 16.25
CA ALA A 439 8.81 -12.88 16.47
C ALA A 439 7.40 -12.28 16.61
N ARG A 440 6.63 -12.80 17.57
CA ARG A 440 5.21 -12.46 17.74
C ARG A 440 5.03 -10.96 18.00
N TYR A 441 5.87 -10.34 18.82
CA TYR A 441 5.69 -8.95 19.22
C TYR A 441 6.04 -7.97 18.11
N THR A 442 7.00 -8.31 17.25
CA THR A 442 7.45 -7.47 16.12
C THR A 442 6.85 -7.86 14.77
N ARG A 443 6.15 -8.99 14.62
CA ARG A 443 5.55 -9.38 13.32
C ARG A 443 4.04 -9.52 13.28
N ASN A 444 3.41 -9.98 14.35
CA ASN A 444 1.98 -10.29 14.30
C ASN A 444 1.13 -9.09 13.83
N GLY A 445 0.36 -9.29 12.76
CA GLY A 445 -0.51 -8.27 12.16
C GLY A 445 0.19 -7.11 11.46
N ARG A 446 1.49 -7.22 11.15
CA ARG A 446 2.27 -6.13 10.52
C ARG A 446 2.68 -6.39 9.07
N PHE A 447 2.61 -7.63 8.60
CA PHE A 447 2.87 -7.97 7.19
C PHE A 447 2.06 -7.10 6.21
N GLY A 448 2.68 -6.68 5.12
CA GLY A 448 2.02 -5.86 4.11
C GLY A 448 2.05 -4.36 4.40
N LEU A 449 0.89 -3.72 4.26
CA LEU A 449 0.73 -2.27 4.34
C LEU A 449 1.31 -1.63 5.62
N PRO A 450 1.15 -2.20 6.83
CA PRO A 450 1.72 -1.62 8.04
C PRO A 450 3.25 -1.58 7.99
N MET A 451 3.91 -2.62 7.48
CA MET A 451 5.37 -2.65 7.30
C MET A 451 5.85 -1.67 6.22
N PHE A 452 5.11 -1.56 5.13
CA PHE A 452 5.41 -0.60 4.07
C PHE A 452 5.37 0.84 4.62
N THR A 453 4.25 1.22 5.23
CA THR A 453 4.04 2.57 5.79
C THR A 453 5.06 2.95 6.86
N ALA A 454 5.40 2.02 7.75
CA ALA A 454 6.41 2.23 8.79
C ALA A 454 7.81 2.54 8.22
N SER A 455 8.19 1.90 7.11
CA SER A 455 9.49 2.14 6.46
C SER A 455 9.63 3.57 5.95
N GLY A 456 8.61 4.07 5.26
CA GLY A 456 8.63 5.44 4.74
C GLY A 456 8.73 6.46 5.87
N PHE A 457 8.03 6.22 6.99
CA PHE A 457 8.03 7.16 8.11
C PHE A 457 9.35 7.16 8.87
N GLU A 458 9.95 5.99 9.05
CA GLU A 458 11.21 5.89 9.77
C GLU A 458 12.29 6.80 9.16
N ILE A 459 12.44 6.79 7.83
CA ILE A 459 13.47 7.56 7.12
C ILE A 459 13.08 9.03 6.89
N SER A 460 11.78 9.35 6.95
CA SER A 460 11.25 10.70 6.69
C SER A 460 10.80 11.46 7.96
N SER A 461 11.06 10.90 9.14
CA SER A 461 10.72 11.50 10.43
C SER A 461 11.56 12.77 10.72
N LYS A 462 11.13 13.57 11.71
CA LYS A 462 11.74 14.87 12.06
C LYS A 462 13.25 14.81 12.26
N ASP A 463 13.74 13.76 12.89
CA ASP A 463 15.16 13.62 13.23
C ASP A 463 15.99 12.98 12.11
N LYS A 464 15.33 12.46 11.05
CA LYS A 464 15.97 11.65 10.01
C LYS A 464 15.83 12.20 8.59
N TYR A 465 14.86 13.07 8.31
CA TYR A 465 14.60 13.53 6.94
C TYR A 465 15.76 14.31 6.30
N ASN A 466 16.60 14.98 7.11
CA ASN A 466 17.79 15.69 6.64
C ASN A 466 19.02 14.78 6.45
N ASN A 467 18.94 13.49 6.82
CA ASN A 467 20.07 12.58 6.70
C ASN A 467 20.33 12.22 5.23
N ASN A 468 21.59 11.95 4.87
CA ASN A 468 21.98 11.64 3.49
C ASN A 468 21.25 10.40 2.94
N ALA A 469 21.06 9.39 3.79
CA ALA A 469 20.30 8.18 3.49
C ALA A 469 18.87 8.43 2.98
N ASN A 470 18.25 9.58 3.31
CA ASN A 470 16.87 9.86 2.89
C ASN A 470 16.72 9.96 1.36
N SER A 471 17.66 10.59 0.66
CA SER A 471 17.55 10.76 -0.80
C SER A 471 17.68 9.42 -1.51
N ASP A 472 18.67 8.61 -1.11
CA ASP A 472 18.94 7.31 -1.72
C ASP A 472 17.80 6.33 -1.44
N PHE A 473 17.32 6.27 -0.19
CA PHE A 473 16.14 5.49 0.18
C PHE A 473 14.93 5.85 -0.68
N PHE A 474 14.58 7.14 -0.80
CA PHE A 474 13.39 7.53 -1.54
C PHE A 474 13.52 7.40 -3.07
N LYS A 475 14.75 7.36 -3.61
CA LYS A 475 15.00 7.00 -5.00
C LYS A 475 14.64 5.54 -5.26
N LEU A 476 15.11 4.62 -4.41
CA LEU A 476 14.77 3.20 -4.49
C LEU A 476 13.29 2.94 -4.15
N TRP A 477 12.72 3.73 -3.24
CA TRP A 477 11.30 3.67 -2.88
C TRP A 477 10.39 4.04 -4.06
N ASP A 478 10.70 5.12 -4.79
CA ASP A 478 9.99 5.52 -6.01
C ASP A 478 10.02 4.38 -7.05
N GLU A 479 11.15 3.67 -7.17
CA GLU A 479 11.29 2.52 -8.06
C GLU A 479 10.50 1.29 -7.57
N GLN A 480 10.58 0.97 -6.28
CA GLN A 480 9.79 -0.11 -5.68
C GLN A 480 8.29 0.11 -5.89
N ILE A 481 7.81 1.35 -5.72
CA ILE A 481 6.43 1.74 -6.00
C ILE A 481 6.07 1.50 -7.48
N LEU A 482 6.96 1.84 -8.41
CA LEU A 482 6.74 1.61 -9.84
C LEU A 482 6.57 0.11 -10.15
N PHE A 483 7.42 -0.74 -9.57
CA PHE A 483 7.29 -2.19 -9.71
C PHE A 483 6.05 -2.75 -9.02
N ASN A 484 5.64 -2.23 -7.87
CA ASN A 484 4.38 -2.63 -7.22
C ASN A 484 3.17 -2.35 -8.12
N TYR A 485 3.19 -1.21 -8.82
CA TYR A 485 2.15 -0.76 -9.74
C TYR A 485 2.39 -1.15 -11.22
N ALA A 486 3.24 -2.14 -11.49
CA ALA A 486 3.49 -2.67 -12.84
C ALA A 486 2.21 -2.89 -13.64
N SER A 487 2.25 -2.61 -14.94
CA SER A 487 1.11 -2.72 -15.86
C SER A 487 0.82 -4.18 -16.21
N PRO A 488 -0.45 -4.62 -16.30
CA PRO A 488 -0.79 -5.91 -16.89
C PRO A 488 -0.13 -6.11 -18.26
N VAL A 489 0.30 -7.33 -18.55
CA VAL A 489 1.03 -7.68 -19.78
C VAL A 489 0.28 -7.26 -21.06
N PRO A 490 -1.05 -7.44 -21.21
CA PRO A 490 -1.78 -6.98 -22.40
C PRO A 490 -1.57 -5.50 -22.73
N ILE A 491 -1.70 -4.66 -21.71
CA ILE A 491 -1.53 -3.21 -21.83
C ILE A 491 -0.06 -2.89 -22.12
N GLN A 492 0.85 -3.50 -21.37
CA GLN A 492 2.27 -3.17 -21.49
C GLN A 492 2.83 -3.61 -22.84
N ASN A 493 2.41 -4.78 -23.36
CA ASN A 493 2.84 -5.30 -24.66
C ASN A 493 2.44 -4.37 -25.81
N ILE A 494 1.22 -3.83 -25.76
CA ILE A 494 0.77 -2.79 -26.68
C ILE A 494 1.66 -1.55 -26.58
N ILE A 495 1.90 -1.02 -25.38
CA ILE A 495 2.72 0.18 -25.19
C ILE A 495 4.15 -0.05 -25.67
N ALA A 496 4.79 -1.13 -25.25
CA ALA A 496 6.13 -1.50 -25.70
C ALA A 496 6.20 -1.59 -27.23
N THR A 497 5.20 -2.23 -27.85
CA THR A 497 5.10 -2.33 -29.32
C THR A 497 4.98 -0.97 -29.99
N MET A 498 4.23 -0.01 -29.43
CA MET A 498 4.16 1.34 -29.98
C MET A 498 5.54 2.03 -30.01
N PHE A 499 6.36 1.84 -28.98
CA PHE A 499 7.72 2.39 -28.94
C PHE A 499 8.67 1.65 -29.87
N THR A 500 8.70 0.32 -29.82
CA THR A 500 9.63 -0.49 -30.63
C THR A 500 9.32 -0.45 -32.12
N SER A 501 8.07 -0.20 -32.51
CA SER A 501 7.68 0.01 -33.91
C SER A 501 7.84 1.46 -34.40
N GLY A 502 8.13 2.40 -33.51
CA GLY A 502 8.34 3.81 -33.83
C GLY A 502 7.07 4.65 -33.98
N ILE A 503 5.89 4.15 -33.61
CA ILE A 503 4.67 4.97 -33.48
C ILE A 503 4.81 5.99 -32.34
N ALA A 504 5.38 5.54 -31.23
CA ALA A 504 5.70 6.35 -30.07
C ALA A 504 7.20 6.56 -29.93
N ARG A 505 7.60 7.76 -29.49
CA ARG A 505 8.98 8.07 -29.10
C ARG A 505 9.00 8.87 -27.81
N HIS A 506 10.15 8.86 -27.14
CA HIS A 506 10.40 9.65 -25.93
C HIS A 506 11.31 10.84 -26.24
N MET A 507 11.07 11.96 -25.55
CA MET A 507 11.94 13.13 -25.52
C MET A 507 12.12 13.58 -24.07
N GLN A 508 13.36 13.85 -23.67
CA GLN A 508 13.63 14.41 -22.36
C GLN A 508 13.37 15.91 -22.37
N GLY A 509 12.55 16.38 -21.43
CA GLY A 509 12.16 17.79 -21.36
C GLY A 509 11.29 18.13 -20.17
N ASN A 510 11.26 19.41 -19.82
CA ASN A 510 10.38 19.95 -18.80
C ASN A 510 9.10 20.53 -19.43
N PHE A 511 8.00 20.48 -18.68
CA PHE A 511 6.67 20.84 -19.20
C PHE A 511 6.50 22.36 -19.42
N ASP A 512 7.37 23.17 -18.85
CA ASP A 512 7.46 24.62 -19.06
C ASP A 512 8.10 25.00 -20.41
N GLN A 513 8.79 24.06 -21.07
CA GLN A 513 9.33 24.23 -22.42
C GLN A 513 8.26 24.00 -23.51
N ILE A 514 7.07 23.56 -23.12
CA ILE A 514 5.93 23.43 -24.02
C ILE A 514 5.25 24.81 -24.11
N ASP A 515 5.07 25.30 -25.33
CA ASP A 515 4.49 26.61 -25.61
C ASP A 515 3.50 26.58 -26.78
N ILE A 516 2.79 27.68 -26.98
CA ILE A 516 1.93 27.89 -28.15
C ILE A 516 2.82 28.15 -29.39
N SER A 517 2.53 27.45 -30.49
CA SER A 517 3.24 27.70 -31.75
C SER A 517 2.77 29.00 -32.41
N GLN A 518 3.61 29.60 -33.25
CA GLN A 518 3.18 30.68 -34.15
C GLN A 518 2.24 30.15 -35.24
N GLU A 519 2.31 28.87 -35.58
CA GLU A 519 1.33 28.24 -36.44
C GLU A 519 -0.02 28.12 -35.71
N PRO A 520 -1.14 28.48 -36.37
CA PRO A 520 -2.47 28.37 -35.79
C PRO A 520 -2.73 26.97 -35.21
N ASP A 521 -3.35 26.94 -34.02
CA ASP A 521 -3.82 25.73 -33.34
C ASP A 521 -2.78 24.66 -32.98
N LYS A 522 -1.48 24.93 -33.17
CA LYS A 522 -0.39 24.02 -32.78
C LYS A 522 0.24 24.38 -31.44
N VAL A 523 0.91 23.39 -30.85
CA VAL A 523 1.84 23.58 -29.73
C VAL A 523 3.25 23.25 -30.17
N LYS A 524 4.23 23.81 -29.48
CA LYS A 524 5.65 23.55 -29.72
C LYS A 524 6.38 23.12 -28.47
N PHE A 525 7.46 22.38 -28.66
CA PHE A 525 8.43 22.03 -27.64
C PHE A 525 9.83 22.32 -28.19
N VAL A 526 10.66 22.99 -27.41
CA VAL A 526 12.05 23.25 -27.78
C VAL A 526 12.94 22.24 -27.06
N GLU A 527 13.46 21.30 -27.82
CA GLU A 527 14.44 20.33 -27.35
C GLU A 527 15.83 20.98 -27.37
N MET A 528 16.60 20.80 -26.29
CA MET A 528 17.98 21.23 -26.25
C MET A 528 18.87 20.07 -26.69
N THR A 529 19.48 20.15 -27.87
CA THR A 529 20.44 19.15 -28.37
C THR A 529 21.86 19.69 -28.34
N GLU A 530 22.86 18.84 -28.60
CA GLU A 530 24.27 19.25 -28.73
C GLU A 530 24.47 20.28 -29.85
N ASP A 531 23.67 20.20 -30.92
CA ASP A 531 23.70 21.10 -32.07
C ASP A 531 22.88 22.39 -31.87
N GLY A 532 22.29 22.56 -30.67
CA GLY A 532 21.47 23.72 -30.30
C GLY A 532 19.98 23.41 -30.11
N PRO A 533 19.14 24.44 -29.94
CA PRO A 533 17.71 24.24 -29.73
C PRO A 533 17.00 23.79 -31.01
N VAL A 534 16.28 22.66 -30.94
CA VAL A 534 15.44 22.14 -32.02
C VAL A 534 13.96 22.33 -31.65
N GLU A 535 13.22 23.07 -32.47
CA GLU A 535 11.79 23.25 -32.27
C GLU A 535 11.00 22.10 -32.91
N HIS A 536 10.18 21.42 -32.10
CA HIS A 536 9.23 20.41 -32.53
C HIS A 536 7.82 20.96 -32.42
N GLN A 537 7.01 20.77 -33.46
CA GLN A 537 5.60 21.19 -33.48
C GLN A 537 4.65 20.00 -33.48
N PHE A 538 3.52 20.17 -32.81
CA PHE A 538 2.49 19.14 -32.63
C PHE A 538 1.10 19.68 -32.88
N ASP A 539 0.25 18.84 -33.47
CA ASP A 539 -1.14 19.13 -33.80
C ASP A 539 -2.08 18.99 -32.58
N ALA A 540 -1.69 18.19 -31.58
CA ALA A 540 -2.45 18.03 -30.35
C ALA A 540 -1.56 17.77 -29.13
N LEU A 541 -2.05 18.20 -27.96
CA LEU A 541 -1.42 18.02 -26.66
C LEU A 541 -2.33 17.23 -25.71
N LEU A 542 -1.83 16.12 -25.19
CA LEU A 542 -2.44 15.36 -24.09
C LEU A 542 -1.63 15.61 -22.83
N ALA A 543 -2.26 16.17 -21.80
CA ALA A 543 -1.55 16.55 -20.58
C ALA A 543 -2.27 16.06 -19.33
N PRO A 544 -1.99 14.82 -18.89
CA PRO A 544 -2.55 14.30 -17.66
C PRO A 544 -2.26 15.23 -16.48
N LYS A 545 -3.27 15.44 -15.63
CA LYS A 545 -3.11 16.26 -14.41
C LYS A 545 -2.18 15.56 -13.42
N VAL A 546 -1.46 16.37 -12.64
CA VAL A 546 -0.56 15.89 -11.57
C VAL A 546 -1.18 16.13 -10.20
N MET A 547 -0.91 15.23 -9.27
CA MET A 547 -1.32 15.38 -7.88
C MET A 547 -0.45 16.41 -7.17
N ARG A 548 -1.08 17.30 -6.41
CA ARG A 548 -0.37 18.31 -5.62
C ARG A 548 -0.89 18.38 -4.19
N ARG A 549 -0.05 17.93 -3.26
CA ARG A 549 -0.28 18.01 -1.82
C ARG A 549 -0.48 19.46 -1.35
N ASP A 550 0.27 20.40 -1.91
CA ASP A 550 0.18 21.83 -1.58
C ASP A 550 -1.04 22.55 -2.18
N ARG A 551 -1.94 21.80 -2.83
CA ARG A 551 -3.21 22.28 -3.37
C ARG A 551 -4.41 21.65 -2.65
N ASP A 552 -4.17 20.93 -1.57
CA ASP A 552 -5.17 20.40 -0.67
C ASP A 552 -5.64 21.50 0.29
N PRO A 553 -6.89 22.00 0.17
CA PRO A 553 -7.35 23.14 0.96
C PRO A 553 -7.39 22.83 2.45
N VAL A 554 -7.77 21.61 2.84
CA VAL A 554 -7.91 21.22 4.24
C VAL A 554 -6.53 21.06 4.87
N LEU A 555 -5.60 20.40 4.19
CA LEU A 555 -4.23 20.26 4.67
C LEU A 555 -3.52 21.62 4.76
N CYS A 556 -3.68 22.48 3.74
CA CYS A 556 -3.16 23.84 3.77
C CYS A 556 -3.70 24.63 4.97
N ALA A 557 -4.98 24.47 5.30
CA ALA A 557 -5.61 25.11 6.45
C ALA A 557 -5.03 24.64 7.80
N THR A 558 -4.51 23.41 7.91
CA THR A 558 -3.87 22.94 9.15
C THR A 558 -2.50 23.57 9.42
N LYS A 559 -1.89 24.21 8.42
CA LYS A 559 -0.52 24.74 8.51
C LYS A 559 -0.39 25.73 9.66
N GLY A 560 0.56 25.47 10.57
CA GLY A 560 0.79 26.30 11.74
C GLY A 560 -0.31 26.26 12.80
N LEU A 561 -1.32 25.40 12.69
CA LEU A 561 -2.33 25.13 13.73
C LEU A 561 -2.01 23.84 14.53
N VAL A 562 -1.30 22.91 13.90
CA VAL A 562 -0.99 21.58 14.45
C VAL A 562 0.50 21.43 14.71
N LYS A 563 0.90 20.35 15.39
CA LYS A 563 2.30 19.93 15.47
C LYS A 563 2.79 19.53 14.09
N GLU A 564 3.95 20.04 13.71
CA GLU A 564 4.53 19.85 12.38
C GLU A 564 5.94 19.24 12.45
N ILE A 565 6.27 18.38 11.49
CA ILE A 565 7.63 17.87 11.26
C ILE A 565 8.48 18.99 10.65
N ILE A 566 7.95 19.57 9.58
CA ILE A 566 8.41 20.80 8.91
C ILE A 566 7.16 21.62 8.56
N ALA A 567 7.34 22.91 8.25
CA ALA A 567 6.22 23.80 7.95
C ALA A 567 5.24 23.20 6.91
N GLY A 568 3.97 23.05 7.29
CA GLY A 568 2.92 22.46 6.45
C GLY A 568 2.96 20.94 6.31
N VAL A 569 3.77 20.21 7.09
CA VAL A 569 3.79 18.73 7.18
C VAL A 569 3.43 18.31 8.60
N PRO A 570 2.18 17.85 8.84
CA PRO A 570 1.74 17.47 10.18
C PRO A 570 2.50 16.26 10.74
N ASP A 571 2.72 16.29 12.05
CA ASP A 571 3.18 15.14 12.83
C ASP A 571 1.95 14.50 13.50
N TYR A 572 1.56 13.31 13.04
CA TYR A 572 0.36 12.63 13.53
C TYR A 572 0.62 11.76 14.77
N GLY A 573 -0.43 11.50 15.56
CA GLY A 573 -0.45 10.40 16.52
C GLY A 573 -0.75 9.04 15.87
N LYS A 574 -0.66 7.96 16.65
CA LYS A 574 -1.07 6.62 16.22
C LYS A 574 -2.59 6.57 16.03
N GLY A 575 -3.06 6.05 14.91
CA GLY A 575 -4.46 6.18 14.48
C GLY A 575 -4.74 7.42 13.61
N GLY A 576 -3.70 8.15 13.20
CA GLY A 576 -3.80 9.23 12.21
C GLY A 576 -4.39 10.55 12.71
N TYR A 577 -4.45 10.77 14.02
CA TYR A 577 -5.01 12.01 14.60
C TYR A 577 -4.00 13.17 14.59
N PHE A 578 -4.52 14.40 14.45
CA PHE A 578 -3.72 15.62 14.58
C PHE A 578 -3.39 15.93 16.04
N LYS A 579 -2.26 16.60 16.28
CA LYS A 579 -1.85 17.08 17.60
C LYS A 579 -1.80 18.60 17.62
N THR A 580 -2.15 19.23 18.74
CA THR A 580 -1.84 20.66 18.97
C THR A 580 -0.32 20.85 18.95
N LYS A 581 0.16 22.10 18.90
CA LYS A 581 1.60 22.40 18.91
C LYS A 581 2.32 21.82 20.13
N GLU A 582 1.61 21.75 21.26
CA GLU A 582 2.07 21.20 22.54
C GLU A 582 2.02 19.67 22.58
N GLY A 583 1.37 19.03 21.59
CA GLY A 583 1.27 17.58 21.48
C GLY A 583 -0.06 16.98 21.96
N THR A 584 -1.02 17.79 22.41
CA THR A 584 -2.33 17.32 22.86
C THR A 584 -3.13 16.76 21.68
N PRO A 585 -3.82 15.61 21.81
CA PRO A 585 -4.67 15.09 20.74
C PRO A 585 -5.79 16.06 20.35
N ILE A 586 -6.02 16.19 19.04
CA ILE A 586 -7.19 16.83 18.45
C ILE A 586 -8.09 15.71 17.93
N ASN A 587 -9.41 15.83 18.10
CA ASN A 587 -10.42 14.90 17.57
C ASN A 587 -10.58 15.03 16.04
N ALA A 588 -9.48 15.18 15.31
CA ALA A 588 -9.41 15.30 13.87
C ALA A 588 -8.45 14.24 13.33
N PHE A 589 -8.86 13.52 12.29
CA PHE A 589 -8.10 12.43 11.67
C PHE A 589 -7.82 12.73 10.21
N ASP A 590 -6.63 12.37 9.73
CA ASP A 590 -6.28 12.48 8.32
C ASP A 590 -6.23 11.10 7.64
N ALA A 591 -6.93 11.01 6.52
CA ALA A 591 -6.93 9.89 5.61
C ALA A 591 -6.60 10.30 4.16
N GLY A 592 -6.27 11.58 3.95
CA GLY A 592 -5.99 12.23 2.69
C GLY A 592 -4.49 12.32 2.39
N MET A 593 -4.09 13.37 1.67
CA MET A 593 -2.72 13.53 1.17
C MET A 593 -1.70 13.99 2.24
N GLY A 594 -2.13 14.31 3.45
CA GLY A 594 -1.22 14.88 4.46
C GLY A 594 -0.08 13.95 4.85
N GLY A 595 -0.34 12.64 4.97
CA GLY A 595 0.68 11.62 5.22
C GLY A 595 1.32 11.02 3.97
N CYS A 596 1.13 11.55 2.76
CA CYS A 596 1.99 11.22 1.62
C CYS A 596 3.43 11.76 1.79
N GLY A 597 3.65 12.65 2.75
CA GLY A 597 4.91 13.37 2.90
C GLY A 597 5.09 14.50 1.89
N ALA A 598 6.11 15.32 2.11
CA ALA A 598 6.47 16.43 1.23
C ALA A 598 7.90 16.26 0.70
N LYS A 599 8.07 16.48 -0.59
CA LYS A 599 9.40 16.58 -1.22
C LYS A 599 9.95 17.99 -0.99
N VAL A 600 11.12 18.10 -0.37
CA VAL A 600 11.79 19.37 -0.04
C VAL A 600 13.22 19.36 -0.54
N ILE A 601 13.72 20.50 -0.98
CA ILE A 601 15.13 20.66 -1.39
C ILE A 601 15.88 21.20 -0.18
N ASN A 602 16.94 20.52 0.25
CA ASN A 602 17.79 20.99 1.35
C ASN A 602 18.74 22.12 0.87
N LYS A 603 19.57 22.66 1.78
CA LYS A 603 20.50 23.75 1.46
C LYS A 603 21.52 23.35 0.40
N GLU A 604 21.82 22.06 0.30
CA GLU A 604 22.77 21.45 -0.64
C GLU A 604 22.15 21.11 -2.00
N GLY A 605 20.86 21.43 -2.23
CA GLY A 605 20.18 21.16 -3.51
C GLY A 605 19.66 19.72 -3.66
N LEU A 606 19.79 18.88 -2.64
CA LEU A 606 19.33 17.49 -2.66
C LEU A 606 17.83 17.41 -2.32
N LEU A 607 17.12 16.59 -3.08
CA LEU A 607 15.71 16.29 -2.86
C LEU A 607 15.57 15.32 -1.67
N ARG A 608 14.79 15.73 -0.66
CA ARG A 608 14.45 14.95 0.53
C ARG A 608 12.95 14.74 0.62
N THR A 609 12.53 13.72 1.34
CA THR A 609 11.12 13.48 1.68
C THR A 609 10.94 13.56 3.19
N ALA A 610 9.99 14.39 3.64
CA ALA A 610 9.63 14.55 5.05
C ALA A 610 8.18 14.09 5.31
N GLY A 611 7.95 13.33 6.38
CA GLY A 611 6.62 12.95 6.87
C GLY A 611 5.83 11.97 6.01
N ALA A 612 6.49 11.08 5.25
CA ALA A 612 5.81 10.04 4.50
C ALA A 612 5.33 8.92 5.44
N ARG A 613 4.01 8.80 5.63
CA ARG A 613 3.38 7.76 6.45
C ARG A 613 2.51 6.80 5.66
N TRP A 614 1.91 7.23 4.55
CA TRP A 614 1.09 6.41 3.67
C TRP A 614 1.23 6.83 2.20
N ASP A 615 2.46 7.16 1.82
CA ASP A 615 2.81 7.57 0.46
C ASP A 615 2.44 6.50 -0.58
N GLY A 616 1.90 6.93 -1.71
CA GLY A 616 1.41 6.06 -2.77
C GLY A 616 0.11 5.31 -2.48
N LEU A 617 -0.49 5.43 -1.28
CA LEU A 617 -1.67 4.65 -0.88
C LEU A 617 -3.00 5.41 -0.97
N THR A 618 -2.95 6.73 -1.12
CA THR A 618 -4.15 7.60 -1.07
C THR A 618 -5.13 7.36 -2.22
N ASN A 619 -4.65 6.87 -3.37
CA ASN A 619 -5.48 6.55 -4.56
C ASN A 619 -5.62 5.06 -4.86
N ASN A 620 -5.34 4.19 -3.90
CA ASN A 620 -5.44 2.75 -4.08
C ASN A 620 -6.74 2.24 -3.43
N HIS A 621 -7.58 1.53 -4.19
CA HIS A 621 -8.84 0.99 -3.68
C HIS A 621 -8.65 -0.05 -2.57
N HIS A 622 -7.64 -0.92 -2.68
CA HIS A 622 -7.29 -1.87 -1.63
C HIS A 622 -6.84 -1.16 -0.36
N ALA A 623 -5.97 -0.16 -0.48
CA ALA A 623 -5.55 0.65 0.66
C ALA A 623 -6.73 1.42 1.29
N ALA A 624 -7.70 1.89 0.48
CA ALA A 624 -8.91 2.52 0.99
C ALA A 624 -9.77 1.55 1.81
N SER A 625 -9.91 0.29 1.38
CA SER A 625 -10.65 -0.75 2.10
C SER A 625 -9.97 -1.16 3.42
N VAL A 626 -8.64 -1.32 3.40
CA VAL A 626 -7.86 -1.60 4.61
C VAL A 626 -7.99 -0.45 5.61
N PHE A 627 -7.79 0.79 5.15
CA PHE A 627 -7.98 2.00 5.96
C PHE A 627 -9.39 2.07 6.56
N ALA A 628 -10.43 1.89 5.75
CA ALA A 628 -11.83 1.95 6.18
C ALA A 628 -12.13 1.00 7.34
N THR A 629 -11.57 -0.22 7.27
CA THR A 629 -11.75 -1.25 8.30
C THR A 629 -11.05 -0.89 9.61
N GLN A 630 -9.79 -0.45 9.54
CA GLN A 630 -9.02 -0.03 10.71
C GLN A 630 -9.70 1.17 11.39
N HIS A 631 -10.09 2.17 10.60
CA HIS A 631 -10.76 3.36 11.10
C HIS A 631 -12.14 3.06 11.70
N ALA A 632 -12.85 2.04 11.19
CA ALA A 632 -14.11 1.58 11.77
C ALA A 632 -13.95 0.98 13.17
N TYR A 633 -12.92 0.14 13.40
CA TYR A 633 -12.61 -0.35 14.75
C TYR A 633 -12.17 0.78 15.68
N HIS A 634 -11.35 1.71 15.19
CA HIS A 634 -10.94 2.87 15.97
C HIS A 634 -12.15 3.70 16.41
N THR A 635 -13.06 3.98 15.48
CA THR A 635 -14.29 4.72 15.73
C THR A 635 -15.17 4.02 16.75
N LEU A 636 -15.32 2.69 16.68
CA LEU A 636 -16.05 1.93 17.69
C LEU A 636 -15.41 2.08 19.07
N ALA A 637 -14.08 1.96 19.18
CA ALA A 637 -13.36 2.14 20.44
C ALA A 637 -13.53 3.56 21.01
N LEU A 638 -13.45 4.58 20.15
CA LEU A 638 -13.68 5.98 20.53
C LEU A 638 -15.12 6.22 20.99
N ALA A 639 -16.12 5.65 20.30
CA ALA A 639 -17.53 5.78 20.67
C ALA A 639 -17.81 5.14 22.04
N ILE A 640 -17.22 3.98 22.31
CA ILE A 640 -17.30 3.33 23.62
C ILE A 640 -16.65 4.21 24.70
N ALA A 641 -15.48 4.79 24.43
CA ALA A 641 -14.81 5.69 25.36
C ALA A 641 -15.67 6.93 25.68
N VAL A 642 -16.28 7.55 24.66
CA VAL A 642 -17.21 8.70 24.84
C VAL A 642 -18.44 8.33 25.68
N CYS A 643 -18.97 7.11 25.52
CA CYS A 643 -20.12 6.66 26.31
C CYS A 643 -19.78 6.49 27.80
N ARG A 644 -18.53 6.12 28.09
CA ARG A 644 -18.07 5.82 29.46
C ARG A 644 -17.55 7.04 30.20
N ASP A 645 -16.88 7.93 29.49
CA ASP A 645 -16.45 9.22 30.00
C ASP A 645 -16.74 10.32 28.98
N PRO A 646 -17.93 10.95 29.06
CA PRO A 646 -18.31 12.03 28.17
C PRO A 646 -17.46 13.30 28.29
N SER A 647 -16.68 13.45 29.37
CA SER A 647 -15.90 14.65 29.67
C SER A 647 -14.40 14.50 29.34
N GLY A 648 -13.93 13.25 29.31
CA GLY A 648 -12.55 12.86 29.03
C GLY A 648 -12.11 13.07 27.58
N SER A 649 -10.89 12.62 27.30
CA SER A 649 -10.34 12.56 25.95
C SER A 649 -10.43 11.12 25.45
N PRO A 650 -11.35 10.79 24.52
CA PRO A 650 -11.52 9.43 24.04
C PRO A 650 -10.25 8.89 23.36
N ILE A 651 -9.48 9.75 22.70
CA ILE A 651 -8.19 9.38 22.10
C ILE A 651 -7.18 8.99 23.17
N GLU A 652 -7.09 9.74 24.27
CA GLU A 652 -6.18 9.39 25.37
C GLU A 652 -6.61 8.11 26.09
N THR A 653 -7.91 7.86 26.22
CA THR A 653 -8.44 6.60 26.75
C THR A 653 -8.01 5.42 25.88
N VAL A 654 -8.22 5.49 24.56
CA VAL A 654 -7.80 4.43 23.62
C VAL A 654 -6.28 4.26 23.63
N ALA A 655 -5.52 5.35 23.63
CA ALA A 655 -4.06 5.30 23.73
C ALA A 655 -3.56 4.68 25.04
N SER A 656 -4.29 4.90 26.15
CA SER A 656 -3.98 4.29 27.45
C SER A 656 -4.23 2.79 27.45
N ILE A 657 -5.38 2.35 26.91
CA ILE A 657 -5.68 0.93 26.72
C ILE A 657 -4.60 0.28 25.88
N TYR A 658 -4.24 0.91 24.76
CA TYR A 658 -3.20 0.44 23.87
C TYR A 658 -1.86 0.25 24.60
N ARG A 659 -1.41 1.23 25.39
CA ARG A 659 -0.18 1.09 26.20
C ARG A 659 -0.25 -0.07 27.18
N GLY A 660 -1.43 -0.35 27.75
CA GLY A 660 -1.65 -1.46 28.68
C GLY A 660 -1.71 -2.85 28.04
N ILE A 661 -1.92 -2.95 26.72
CA ILE A 661 -1.89 -4.25 25.99
C ILE A 661 -0.53 -4.52 25.33
N LEU A 662 0.38 -3.55 25.32
CA LEU A 662 1.73 -3.77 24.80
C LEU A 662 2.47 -4.82 25.64
N PRO A 663 3.37 -5.59 25.01
CA PRO A 663 4.16 -6.56 25.75
C PRO A 663 5.06 -5.85 26.77
N ASP A 664 5.43 -6.59 27.82
CA ASP A 664 6.46 -6.16 28.74
C ASP A 664 7.77 -5.88 27.99
N ALA A 665 8.46 -4.79 28.37
CA ALA A 665 9.66 -4.34 27.67
C ALA A 665 10.79 -5.39 27.70
N ARG A 666 10.88 -6.20 28.77
CA ARG A 666 11.86 -7.30 28.85
C ARG A 666 11.56 -8.39 27.82
N LEU A 667 10.29 -8.76 27.66
CA LEU A 667 9.87 -9.77 26.68
C LEU A 667 10.12 -9.30 25.25
N PHE A 668 9.80 -8.03 24.96
CA PHE A 668 10.11 -7.42 23.67
C PHE A 668 11.62 -7.43 23.38
N ASN A 669 12.43 -6.97 24.34
CA ASN A 669 13.89 -6.94 24.19
C ASN A 669 14.49 -8.35 24.03
N GLN A 670 13.97 -9.35 24.75
CA GLN A 670 14.37 -10.74 24.58
C GLN A 670 14.08 -11.27 23.17
N GLU A 671 12.89 -10.98 22.62
CA GLU A 671 12.54 -11.38 21.25
C GLU A 671 13.46 -10.72 20.24
N VAL A 672 13.66 -9.41 20.34
CA VAL A 672 14.49 -8.64 19.39
C VAL A 672 15.96 -9.07 19.46
N ASN A 673 16.50 -9.34 20.65
CA ASN A 673 17.89 -9.79 20.80
C ASN A 673 18.17 -11.17 20.18
N ARG A 674 17.14 -12.00 19.94
CA ARG A 674 17.30 -13.27 19.19
C ARG A 674 17.70 -13.05 17.73
N PHE A 675 17.51 -11.85 17.20
CA PHE A 675 17.89 -11.49 15.83
C PHE A 675 19.31 -10.92 15.72
N LYS A 676 20.04 -10.76 16.83
CA LYS A 676 21.44 -10.32 16.79
C LYS A 676 22.34 -11.25 15.94
N PRO A 677 22.32 -12.58 16.11
CA PRO A 677 23.14 -13.46 15.27
C PRO A 677 22.75 -13.41 13.79
N VAL A 678 21.45 -13.25 13.51
CA VAL A 678 20.93 -13.11 12.13
C VAL A 678 21.45 -11.82 11.49
N TRP A 679 21.49 -10.73 12.26
CA TRP A 679 22.07 -9.46 11.81
C TRP A 679 23.58 -9.57 11.52
N GLU A 680 24.33 -10.19 12.42
CA GLU A 680 25.79 -10.35 12.27
C GLU A 680 26.13 -11.16 11.02
N ASP A 681 25.46 -12.30 10.82
CA ASP A 681 25.61 -13.14 9.63
C ASP A 681 25.11 -12.45 8.34
N LEU A 682 24.05 -11.65 8.41
CA LEU A 682 23.59 -10.83 7.28
C LEU A 682 24.65 -9.81 6.83
N GLN A 683 25.32 -9.14 7.78
CA GLN A 683 26.39 -8.19 7.46
C GLN A 683 27.58 -8.89 6.81
N GLU A 684 27.98 -10.06 7.33
CA GLU A 684 29.03 -10.88 6.72
C GLU A 684 28.67 -11.29 5.28
N ARG A 685 27.44 -11.76 5.04
CA ARG A 685 26.95 -12.08 3.68
C ARG A 685 27.01 -10.87 2.76
N LEU A 686 26.61 -9.69 3.23
CA LEU A 686 26.65 -8.46 2.43
C LEU A 686 28.09 -8.11 2.02
N LEU A 687 29.04 -8.20 2.94
CA LEU A 687 30.46 -7.99 2.65
C LEU A 687 31.00 -9.00 1.65
N PHE A 688 30.63 -10.27 1.82
CA PHE A 688 31.01 -11.33 0.90
C PHE A 688 30.48 -11.08 -0.52
N LEU A 689 29.23 -10.61 -0.68
CA LEU A 689 28.67 -10.25 -1.99
C LEU A 689 29.43 -9.09 -2.65
N ARG A 690 29.82 -8.08 -1.87
CA ARG A 690 30.61 -6.95 -2.36
C ARG A 690 32.01 -7.39 -2.79
N LEU A 691 32.64 -8.29 -2.03
CA LEU A 691 33.91 -8.90 -2.42
C LEU A 691 33.76 -9.73 -3.70
N ALA A 692 32.71 -10.57 -3.81
CA ALA A 692 32.43 -11.36 -5.00
C ALA A 692 32.27 -10.48 -6.24
N LYS A 693 31.54 -9.36 -6.11
CA LYS A 693 31.40 -8.37 -7.19
C LYS A 693 32.75 -7.74 -7.58
N ASN A 694 33.60 -7.41 -6.61
CA ASN A 694 34.92 -6.83 -6.86
C ASN A 694 35.86 -7.82 -7.58
N LEU A 695 35.90 -9.08 -7.11
CA LEU A 695 36.76 -10.12 -7.67
C LEU A 695 36.31 -10.58 -9.06
N ALA A 696 34.99 -10.74 -9.26
CA ALA A 696 34.45 -11.22 -10.53
C ALA A 696 34.47 -10.15 -11.64
N LYS A 697 34.39 -8.86 -11.29
CA LYS A 697 34.34 -7.73 -12.23
C LYS A 697 33.20 -7.86 -13.25
N ASP A 698 33.51 -8.36 -14.45
CA ASP A 698 32.61 -8.56 -15.60
C ASP A 698 32.35 -10.05 -15.88
N ASP A 699 32.98 -10.96 -15.14
CA ASP A 699 32.88 -12.39 -15.34
C ASP A 699 31.73 -12.99 -14.51
N ALA A 700 30.60 -13.24 -15.17
CA ALA A 700 29.41 -13.83 -14.54
C ALA A 700 29.65 -15.27 -14.04
N ALA A 701 30.48 -16.06 -14.72
CA ALA A 701 30.79 -17.43 -14.29
C ALA A 701 31.63 -17.39 -13.02
N ARG A 702 32.62 -16.49 -12.95
CA ARG A 702 33.40 -16.25 -11.73
C ARG A 702 32.54 -15.72 -10.59
N TYR A 703 31.59 -14.81 -10.87
CA TYR A 703 30.66 -14.33 -9.85
C TYR A 703 29.81 -15.47 -9.27
N LEU A 704 29.30 -16.35 -10.13
CA LEU A 704 28.54 -17.53 -9.71
C LEU A 704 29.38 -18.47 -8.84
N GLU A 705 30.60 -18.78 -9.28
CA GLU A 705 31.56 -19.64 -8.55
C GLU A 705 31.87 -19.11 -7.15
N ILE A 706 32.10 -17.80 -7.02
CA ILE A 706 32.38 -17.18 -5.71
C ILE A 706 31.12 -17.20 -4.84
N THR A 707 29.97 -16.81 -5.41
CA THR A 707 28.71 -16.75 -4.64
C THR A 707 28.20 -18.12 -4.20
N ASP A 708 28.60 -19.22 -4.84
CA ASP A 708 28.32 -20.58 -4.33
C ASP A 708 28.90 -20.82 -2.93
N LYS A 709 29.91 -20.06 -2.52
CA LYS A 709 30.53 -20.15 -1.19
C LYS A 709 29.80 -19.33 -0.12
N ILE A 710 28.74 -18.58 -0.45
CA ILE A 710 28.11 -17.65 0.50
C ILE A 710 27.23 -18.33 1.57
N PHE A 711 26.71 -19.52 1.25
CA PHE A 711 25.64 -20.15 2.02
C PHE A 711 26.11 -20.75 3.34
N ASP A 712 27.31 -21.30 3.38
CA ASP A 712 27.89 -21.94 4.55
C ASP A 712 29.05 -21.11 5.13
N LEU A 713 29.02 -20.86 6.43
CA LEU A 713 30.03 -20.06 7.13
C LEU A 713 31.44 -20.62 6.94
N GLY A 714 31.61 -21.95 7.01
CA GLY A 714 32.90 -22.61 6.81
C GLY A 714 33.44 -22.38 5.40
N THR A 715 32.60 -22.57 4.38
CA THR A 715 32.99 -22.31 2.99
C THR A 715 33.32 -20.84 2.72
N ARG A 716 32.60 -19.90 3.34
CA ARG A 716 32.94 -18.46 3.30
C ARG A 716 34.30 -18.21 3.90
N GLN A 717 34.55 -18.72 5.12
CA GLN A 717 35.80 -18.49 5.84
C GLN A 717 37.00 -19.07 5.09
N SER A 718 36.91 -20.31 4.60
CA SER A 718 37.98 -20.91 3.79
C SER A 718 38.28 -20.12 2.51
N PHE A 719 37.25 -19.58 1.84
CA PHE A 719 37.47 -18.71 0.69
C PHE A 719 38.17 -17.41 1.09
N LEU A 720 37.74 -16.79 2.18
CA LEU A 720 38.34 -15.54 2.68
C LEU A 720 39.79 -15.72 3.12
N GLU A 721 40.14 -16.85 3.75
CA GLU A 721 41.52 -17.18 4.10
C GLU A 721 42.42 -17.26 2.87
N GLN A 722 41.97 -17.93 1.80
CA GLN A 722 42.68 -17.95 0.52
C GLN A 722 42.88 -16.54 -0.05
N GLN A 723 41.88 -15.66 0.05
CA GLN A 723 42.01 -14.28 -0.42
C GLN A 723 42.94 -13.41 0.43
N LYS A 724 43.12 -13.73 1.72
CA LYS A 724 44.11 -13.07 2.59
C LYS A 724 45.54 -13.43 2.19
N GLU A 725 45.78 -14.69 1.83
CA GLU A 725 47.06 -15.14 1.27
C GLU A 725 47.41 -14.40 -0.04
N ASP A 726 46.39 -14.01 -0.81
CA ASP A 726 46.51 -13.21 -2.04
C ASP A 726 46.70 -11.68 -1.79
N ASN A 727 46.85 -11.23 -0.53
CA ASN A 727 47.02 -9.82 -0.13
C ASN A 727 45.89 -8.86 -0.62
N ASN A 728 44.62 -9.29 -0.60
CA ASN A 728 43.52 -8.40 -0.95
C ASN A 728 43.01 -7.59 0.27
N PRO A 729 43.31 -6.28 0.40
CA PRO A 729 42.92 -5.49 1.57
C PRO A 729 41.42 -5.16 1.62
N TYR A 730 40.69 -5.35 0.52
CA TYR A 730 39.30 -4.91 0.38
C TYR A 730 38.38 -5.49 1.47
N TYR A 731 38.52 -6.78 1.78
CA TYR A 731 37.64 -7.43 2.75
C TYR A 731 37.86 -6.89 4.16
N GLU A 732 39.11 -6.76 4.60
CA GLU A 732 39.46 -6.23 5.93
C GLU A 732 39.00 -4.76 6.07
N GLU A 733 39.23 -3.93 5.06
CA GLU A 733 38.79 -2.52 5.05
C GLU A 733 37.26 -2.36 5.15
N GLN A 734 36.49 -3.28 4.53
CA GLN A 734 35.04 -3.26 4.65
C GLN A 734 34.53 -3.93 5.93
N HIS A 735 35.27 -4.90 6.47
CA HIS A 735 34.92 -5.59 7.71
C HIS A 735 34.95 -4.64 8.92
N GLU A 736 35.89 -3.69 8.95
CA GLU A 736 35.94 -2.63 9.97
C GLU A 736 34.69 -1.72 9.96
N ARG A 737 33.88 -1.76 8.88
CA ARG A 737 32.67 -0.95 8.71
C ARG A 737 31.38 -1.68 9.10
N ILE A 738 31.47 -2.92 9.61
CA ILE A 738 30.29 -3.65 10.10
C ILE A 738 29.66 -2.87 11.26
N MET A 739 28.35 -2.63 11.14
CA MET A 739 27.60 -1.93 12.17
C MET A 739 27.19 -2.87 13.29
N ALA A 740 27.41 -2.44 14.54
CA ALA A 740 26.89 -3.13 15.71
C ALA A 740 25.35 -3.21 15.67
N TYR A 741 24.80 -4.32 16.16
CA TYR A 741 23.36 -4.49 16.29
C TYR A 741 22.79 -3.48 17.29
N ASN A 742 21.86 -2.65 16.83
CA ASN A 742 21.25 -1.56 17.59
C ASN A 742 19.73 -1.53 17.35
N PRO A 743 18.97 -2.40 18.03
CA PRO A 743 17.53 -2.48 17.88
C PRO A 743 16.77 -1.31 18.53
N PRO A 744 15.49 -1.08 18.16
CA PRO A 744 14.62 -0.14 18.85
C PRO A 744 14.17 -0.64 20.21
N THR A 745 13.84 0.32 21.07
CA THR A 745 12.95 0.05 22.21
C THR A 745 11.53 -0.21 21.72
N LEU A 746 10.71 -0.85 22.56
CA LEU A 746 9.29 -1.11 22.26
C LEU A 746 8.55 0.14 21.77
N MET A 747 8.70 1.27 22.47
CA MET A 747 8.02 2.52 22.08
C MET A 747 8.54 3.07 20.75
N GLN A 748 9.85 3.08 20.55
CA GLN A 748 10.45 3.51 19.28
C GLN A 748 10.02 2.63 18.10
N TYR A 749 9.78 1.34 18.34
CA TYR A 749 9.27 0.43 17.34
C TYR A 749 7.81 0.71 17.01
N GLU A 750 6.96 0.87 18.03
CA GLU A 750 5.52 1.10 17.86
C GLU A 750 5.18 2.47 17.25
N GLU A 751 5.99 3.49 17.50
CA GLU A 751 5.85 4.83 16.93
C GLU A 751 6.05 4.87 15.41
N ARG A 752 6.67 3.84 14.82
CA ARG A 752 6.85 3.75 13.36
C ARG A 752 5.53 3.56 12.63
N PHE A 753 4.54 2.95 13.27
CA PHE A 753 3.27 2.59 12.66
C PHE A 753 2.27 3.72 12.79
N ALA A 754 1.74 4.18 11.66
CA ALA A 754 0.73 5.24 11.63
C ALA A 754 -0.58 4.82 12.28
N ASP A 755 -0.89 3.53 12.31
CA ASP A 755 -2.14 2.98 12.82
C ASP A 755 -1.93 1.71 13.66
N TYR A 756 -2.98 1.26 14.33
CA TYR A 756 -3.01 0.01 15.08
C TYR A 756 -3.18 -1.20 14.14
N THR A 757 -2.56 -2.33 14.51
CA THR A 757 -2.75 -3.59 13.79
C THR A 757 -4.12 -4.19 14.11
N ARG A 758 -4.62 -5.10 13.26
CA ARG A 758 -5.89 -5.80 13.53
C ARG A 758 -5.88 -6.58 14.87
N PRO A 759 -4.81 -7.31 15.24
CA PRO A 759 -4.69 -7.88 16.59
C PRO A 759 -4.76 -6.82 17.70
N GLN A 760 -4.06 -5.68 17.54
CA GLN A 760 -4.12 -4.60 18.52
C GLN A 760 -5.54 -4.04 18.67
N TYR A 761 -6.30 -3.89 17.58
CA TYR A 761 -7.71 -3.48 17.66
C TYR A 761 -8.59 -4.48 18.37
N LYS A 762 -8.38 -5.79 18.16
CA LYS A 762 -9.09 -6.83 18.90
C LYS A 762 -8.92 -6.62 20.41
N ASP A 763 -7.67 -6.50 20.85
CA ASP A 763 -7.34 -6.34 22.26
C ASP A 763 -7.83 -4.99 22.83
N ILE A 764 -7.70 -3.90 22.06
CA ILE A 764 -8.24 -2.58 22.42
C ILE A 764 -9.74 -2.65 22.64
N LEU A 765 -10.48 -3.26 21.72
CA LEU A 765 -11.94 -3.39 21.83
C LEU A 765 -12.30 -4.26 23.03
N GLU A 766 -11.67 -5.41 23.20
CA GLU A 766 -11.91 -6.30 24.34
C GLU A 766 -11.75 -5.58 25.68
N LYS A 767 -10.70 -4.76 25.84
CA LYS A 767 -10.48 -3.93 27.03
C LYS A 767 -11.45 -2.74 27.11
N SER A 768 -11.80 -2.15 25.96
CA SER A 768 -12.77 -1.04 25.90
C SER A 768 -14.17 -1.45 26.35
N PHE A 769 -14.50 -2.74 26.34
CA PHE A 769 -15.76 -3.26 26.88
C PHE A 769 -15.74 -3.52 28.40
N LEU A 770 -14.61 -3.44 29.11
CA LEU A 770 -14.56 -3.71 30.56
C LEU A 770 -14.85 -2.47 31.42
N PRO A 771 -15.81 -2.47 32.35
CA PRO A 771 -16.10 -1.30 33.20
C PRO A 771 -14.87 -0.88 34.03
N GLY A 772 -14.67 0.43 34.25
CA GLY A 772 -13.63 0.97 35.14
C GLY A 772 -12.27 1.35 34.51
N VAL A 773 -12.13 1.30 33.18
CA VAL A 773 -10.88 1.71 32.51
C VAL A 773 -10.63 3.23 32.56
N ALA A 774 -11.67 4.04 32.67
CA ALA A 774 -11.55 5.50 32.79
C ALA A 774 -11.15 5.97 34.20
N THR A 775 -11.52 5.22 35.25
CA THR A 775 -11.37 5.65 36.66
C THR A 775 -9.99 5.39 37.27
N ARG A 776 -9.15 4.51 36.69
CA ARG A 776 -7.78 4.29 37.22
C ARG A 776 -6.82 5.45 36.96
N GLN A 777 -7.18 6.45 36.15
CA GLN A 777 -6.31 7.62 35.90
C GLN A 777 -6.17 8.55 37.11
N GLU A 778 -7.12 8.57 38.05
CA GLU A 778 -6.99 9.38 39.28
C GLU A 778 -6.13 8.69 40.35
N GLU A 779 -6.18 7.36 40.46
CA GLU A 779 -5.36 6.62 41.45
C GLU A 779 -3.86 6.61 41.07
N THR A 780 -3.51 6.48 39.79
CA THR A 780 -2.10 6.51 39.37
C THR A 780 -1.50 7.93 39.41
N ARG A 781 -2.28 8.97 39.13
CA ARG A 781 -1.81 10.37 39.30
C ARG A 781 -1.63 10.77 40.75
N GLN A 782 -2.43 10.24 41.68
CA GLN A 782 -2.23 10.45 43.12
C GLN A 782 -1.04 9.63 43.67
N GLN A 783 -0.74 8.45 43.12
CA GLN A 783 0.44 7.69 43.52
C GLN A 783 1.76 8.30 43.01
N ASP A 784 1.79 8.92 41.84
CA ASP A 784 2.99 9.63 41.34
C ASP A 784 3.24 10.99 42.03
N THR A 785 2.29 11.48 42.85
CA THR A 785 2.47 12.71 43.67
C THR A 785 2.68 12.46 45.15
N MET A 786 2.65 11.21 45.61
CA MET A 786 2.98 10.83 46.99
C MET A 786 4.08 9.76 47.02
N GLY A 787 5.30 10.18 46.65
CA GLY A 787 6.51 9.46 46.98
C GLY A 787 6.86 9.63 48.46
N GLU A 788 6.20 8.88 49.34
CA GLU A 788 6.72 8.58 50.67
C GLU A 788 6.80 7.06 50.87
N GLN A 789 7.96 6.64 51.37
CA GLN A 789 8.36 5.26 51.59
C GLN A 789 7.34 4.50 52.43
N THR A 790 6.89 3.35 51.94
CA THR A 790 6.49 2.26 52.84
C THR A 790 7.08 0.97 52.32
N CYS A 791 8.07 0.49 53.07
CA CYS A 791 8.73 -0.79 52.91
C CYS A 791 7.71 -1.89 53.23
N ILE A 792 7.33 -2.72 52.26
CA ILE A 792 6.65 -3.99 52.54
C ILE A 792 7.69 -5.08 52.37
N VAL A 793 8.05 -5.69 53.49
CA VAL A 793 8.89 -6.88 53.60
C VAL A 793 8.04 -8.06 53.13
N GLU A 794 8.30 -8.58 51.93
CA GLU A 794 7.85 -9.92 51.55
C GLU A 794 8.90 -10.94 51.98
N THR A 795 8.50 -11.81 52.89
CA THR A 795 9.28 -12.95 53.39
C THR A 795 9.41 -13.98 52.28
N ILE A 796 10.63 -14.14 51.74
CA ILE A 796 10.99 -15.22 50.83
C ILE A 796 11.14 -16.49 51.68
N ALA A 797 10.27 -17.47 51.47
CA ALA A 797 10.51 -18.84 51.92
C ALA A 797 11.41 -19.51 50.89
N GLU A 798 12.65 -19.79 51.28
CA GLU A 798 13.59 -20.64 50.55
C GLU A 798 13.12 -22.09 50.66
N GLU A 799 12.80 -22.74 49.54
CA GLU A 799 12.84 -24.20 49.45
C GLU A 799 14.05 -24.64 48.63
N THR A 800 14.99 -25.22 49.34
CA THR A 800 16.19 -25.87 48.82
C THR A 800 15.79 -27.24 48.26
N VAL A 801 15.96 -27.46 46.96
CA VAL A 801 15.86 -28.81 46.38
C VAL A 801 17.28 -29.34 46.15
N HIS A 802 17.66 -30.35 46.93
CA HIS A 802 18.83 -31.17 46.71
C HIS A 802 18.64 -32.00 45.43
N VAL A 803 19.63 -31.93 44.53
CA VAL A 803 19.74 -32.80 43.36
C VAL A 803 20.77 -33.89 43.68
N GLU A 804 20.32 -35.14 43.80
CA GLU A 804 21.19 -36.32 43.66
C GLU A 804 20.95 -36.96 42.29
N ARG A 805 22.06 -37.35 41.66
CA ARG A 805 22.11 -38.06 40.38
C ARG A 805 21.97 -39.57 40.61
N ALA A 806 21.15 -40.23 39.81
CA ALA A 806 21.37 -41.63 39.41
C ALA A 806 20.77 -41.89 38.02
N ASP A 807 21.50 -42.69 37.25
CA ASP A 807 21.28 -43.07 35.85
C ASP A 807 20.13 -44.07 35.62
N ASP A 808 19.76 -44.15 34.34
CA ASP A 808 19.20 -45.27 33.57
C ASP A 808 17.76 -45.77 33.81
N SER A 809 17.00 -45.59 32.71
CA SER A 809 15.97 -46.47 32.15
C SER A 809 14.52 -46.41 32.67
N ALA A 810 13.63 -46.48 31.67
CA ALA A 810 12.24 -46.87 31.70
C ALA A 810 11.17 -45.86 32.17
N PHE A 811 10.11 -45.82 31.36
CA PHE A 811 8.81 -45.20 31.59
C PHE A 811 8.29 -45.45 33.01
N GLU A 812 7.79 -44.41 33.66
CA GLU A 812 6.53 -44.49 34.40
C GLU A 812 5.95 -43.10 34.72
N SER A 813 4.63 -43.06 34.73
CA SER A 813 3.72 -41.94 34.98
C SER A 813 3.95 -41.23 36.32
N VAL A 814 3.83 -39.91 36.33
CA VAL A 814 3.69 -39.12 37.58
C VAL A 814 2.26 -38.60 37.70
N ASN A 815 1.55 -39.12 38.69
CA ASN A 815 0.32 -38.57 39.25
C ASN A 815 0.65 -37.31 40.07
N VAL A 816 -0.02 -36.19 39.79
CA VAL A 816 -0.06 -35.04 40.70
C VAL A 816 -1.50 -34.85 41.15
N SER A 817 -1.77 -35.19 42.40
CA SER A 817 -3.01 -34.85 43.08
C SER A 817 -3.01 -33.37 43.44
N ASN A 818 -3.96 -32.60 42.89
CA ASN A 818 -4.31 -31.29 43.41
C ASN A 818 -5.80 -31.29 43.81
N ASN A 819 -6.03 -31.02 45.09
CA ASN A 819 -7.34 -30.69 45.64
C ASN A 819 -7.81 -29.36 45.04
N ASN A 820 -8.84 -29.39 44.21
CA ASN A 820 -10.07 -28.59 44.39
C ASN A 820 -10.99 -28.74 43.16
N ASP A 821 -12.21 -29.14 43.45
CA ASP A 821 -13.40 -29.39 42.62
C ASP A 821 -13.59 -28.55 41.35
N ILE A 822 -13.67 -29.21 40.18
CA ILE A 822 -14.67 -28.94 39.10
C ILE A 822 -14.99 -30.28 38.38
N ALA A 823 -16.27 -30.57 38.17
CA ALA A 823 -16.81 -31.80 37.58
C ALA A 823 -16.41 -32.04 36.11
N PHE A 824 -16.14 -33.30 35.75
CA PHE A 824 -15.97 -33.77 34.38
C PHE A 824 -17.20 -34.56 33.90
N GLU A 825 -17.82 -34.13 32.80
CA GLU A 825 -18.73 -34.99 32.02
C GLU A 825 -17.93 -36.03 31.24
N THR A 826 -18.33 -37.29 31.35
CA THR A 826 -17.75 -38.43 30.64
C THR A 826 -18.40 -38.54 29.26
N VAL A 827 -17.63 -38.46 28.17
CA VAL A 827 -18.12 -38.76 26.81
C VAL A 827 -17.60 -40.13 26.39
N HIS A 828 -18.53 -41.08 26.17
CA HIS A 828 -18.23 -42.39 25.61
C HIS A 828 -17.99 -42.32 24.09
N MET A 829 -16.88 -42.88 23.62
CA MET A 829 -16.66 -43.17 22.19
C MET A 829 -17.26 -44.54 21.82
N PRO A 830 -17.92 -44.69 20.65
CA PRO A 830 -18.33 -46.00 20.17
C PRO A 830 -17.12 -46.75 19.59
N SER A 831 -16.91 -47.96 20.10
CA SER A 831 -16.02 -48.97 19.54
C SER A 831 -16.56 -49.45 18.19
N ASN A 832 -15.84 -49.18 17.10
CA ASN A 832 -15.59 -50.08 15.96
C ASN A 832 -15.13 -49.26 14.74
N ILE A 833 -13.81 -49.17 14.53
CA ILE A 833 -13.22 -48.96 13.21
C ILE A 833 -12.10 -49.99 13.07
N GLU A 834 -12.35 -51.00 12.23
CA GLU A 834 -11.35 -51.98 11.81
C GLU A 834 -10.31 -51.32 10.89
N ARG A 835 -9.04 -51.69 11.08
CA ARG A 835 -7.89 -51.23 10.31
C ARG A 835 -7.71 -52.07 9.06
N GLU A 836 -7.55 -51.43 7.91
CA GLU A 836 -6.71 -51.94 6.82
C GLU A 836 -5.86 -50.80 6.25
N GLY A 837 -4.54 -51.03 6.16
CA GLY A 837 -3.69 -50.41 5.14
C GLY A 837 -2.95 -49.12 5.49
N ASP A 838 -1.66 -49.31 5.79
CA ASP A 838 -0.52 -48.40 5.66
C ASP A 838 -0.26 -47.29 6.70
N GLY A 839 0.99 -47.23 7.13
CA GLY A 839 1.45 -46.47 8.28
C GLY A 839 1.50 -44.97 8.05
N SER A 840 0.68 -44.24 8.80
CA SER A 840 0.86 -42.83 9.10
C SER A 840 0.68 -42.60 10.60
N ALA A 841 1.67 -41.96 11.23
CA ALA A 841 1.55 -41.47 12.60
C ALA A 841 0.65 -40.24 12.61
N PHE A 842 -0.34 -40.22 13.50
CA PHE A 842 -1.21 -39.07 13.71
C PHE A 842 -0.74 -38.30 14.95
N GLU A 843 -0.61 -36.99 14.81
CA GLU A 843 -0.26 -36.07 15.90
C GLU A 843 -1.54 -35.37 16.35
N ILE A 844 -1.90 -35.51 17.63
CA ILE A 844 -3.11 -34.90 18.20
C ILE A 844 -2.69 -33.68 19.02
N GLU A 845 -3.04 -32.49 18.53
CA GLU A 845 -2.85 -31.22 19.26
C GLU A 845 -4.17 -30.80 19.94
N TYR A 846 -4.09 -30.43 21.22
CA TYR A 846 -5.25 -29.98 22.00
C TYR A 846 -5.25 -28.45 22.12
N ASP A 847 -6.29 -27.79 21.61
CA ASP A 847 -6.67 -26.42 21.98
C ASP A 847 -8.01 -26.44 22.73
N ARG A 848 -8.19 -25.51 23.67
CA ARG A 848 -9.22 -25.48 24.73
C ARG A 848 -10.68 -25.53 24.27
N ASN A 849 -10.99 -25.65 22.98
CA ASN A 849 -12.37 -25.81 22.50
C ASN A 849 -12.58 -26.79 21.33
N TYR A 850 -11.55 -27.37 20.69
CA TYR A 850 -11.74 -28.30 19.56
C TYR A 850 -10.59 -29.30 19.42
N ALA A 851 -10.92 -30.55 19.08
CA ALA A 851 -9.95 -31.56 18.65
C ALA A 851 -9.98 -31.68 17.11
N TYR A 852 -8.82 -31.58 16.47
CA TYR A 852 -8.66 -31.86 15.04
C TYR A 852 -7.84 -33.14 14.88
N ILE A 853 -8.28 -34.02 14.00
CA ILE A 853 -7.55 -35.23 13.60
C ILE A 853 -7.02 -34.96 12.18
N PHE A 854 -5.71 -34.93 12.02
CA PHE A 854 -5.02 -34.89 10.72
C PHE A 854 -4.52 -36.27 10.40
#